data_AF-A0A3M1V1R5-F1
#
_entry.id   AF-A0A3M1V1R5-F1
#
_cell.length_a   1.000
_cell.length_b   1.000
_cell.length_c   1.000
_cell.angle_alpha   90.00
_cell.angle_beta   90.00
_cell.angle_gamma   90.00
#
_symmetry.space_group_name_H-M   'P 1'
#
loop_
_entity.id
_entity.type
_entity.pdbx_description
1 polymer ?
#
loop_
_entity_poly.entity_id
_entity_poly.type
_entity_poly.pdbx_seq_one_letter_code
_entity_poly.pdbx_strand_id
1 'polypeptide(L)'
;MKSIERQASIFALVMASALFTGTTVAASVADLLESAQHYWQTGERAKAVLQLKNALQEAPKNAEARLLLGEIYLEQGQPAEAEKELRHARAAGIDRKRYLLKLGEAYLAQGKHGELLDEIKAMPSDPPSLQARIHTLRGRALLLDENRRKEAIAELEQAKALDPQQADLELAFAQLAVAKGDREGAMSHVEKALAIAPQSARAWAMKGELLRLAGKLEEALAAFDRVTESDPYLPVGWLGRAAILIGMNKPDEAEKALEDLDRYKPGLLYRQYLAAVIAFKRKDYDAVQNLLVPVMRARPGYLQSEYLLGMSDFLQGNLERANFNLDNFVKAHPGHAAARKLLAIVGLKQGNTRRAIELLEPMKQSLKTDPQLFSLLGAAYLRAGKANKANEYLERAAELAPEAENIKTQLALGHLAAGDTAGGISLLEDVAAADADVGFAGLVLAQVYLRDKQYDKALEVGRKMAEKQADNPFPHNLMALAYLGKGDREKARRALMEALRIAPDFIPARLNLARIEAAEGREDQARKQLLKVLEISPKHEGAMLRLAQLAEKQGNKKEALEWVHKAFEASPQAIRAGALLVNYYLKKGEPFKALPMARVMADNNPNNPVALEMLALVQVATKDIDSAIANYEKLANRRPNAAVYSRIGQLRLEKGDLEAARKDFEKALELSPNDLQAMVGLGALELTLGNIEQAEAWVAKLRSTYPASPVGYQLQGDILRNKKAYGEAAKSYAEAFDRAPSPRLALLVYQMRKRSGDTVDALQTLADVSRQFPDALELHLVLASEYLAAGRYADAIREYRNVQKLKPDNPAVLNNLAWLYQSRVIWNRHSNWLPGPGSWRRRSLKFWIPTAGLRWSRGKRRPRWRRFDRRRRWPPILAPCSIIWR
;
A
#
# COMPACT_ATOMS: atom_id res chain seq x y z
N MET A 1 -26.82 -18.21 -45.78
CA MET A 1 -27.36 -18.58 -47.12
C MET A 1 -27.68 -20.05 -47.08
N LYS A 2 -28.85 -20.58 -47.46
CA LYS A 2 -30.17 -20.06 -47.90
C LYS A 2 -31.19 -21.15 -47.49
N SER A 3 -32.50 -20.96 -47.37
CA SER A 3 -33.35 -19.76 -47.24
C SER A 3 -34.74 -20.19 -46.75
N ILE A 4 -35.48 -19.25 -46.15
CA ILE A 4 -36.91 -18.99 -46.36
C ILE A 4 -37.64 -20.04 -47.24
N GLU A 5 -38.44 -20.92 -46.63
CA GLU A 5 -39.69 -21.53 -47.17
C GLU A 5 -40.26 -22.59 -46.20
N ARG A 6 -40.94 -22.15 -45.13
CA ARG A 6 -41.89 -22.98 -44.34
C ARG A 6 -42.80 -22.18 -43.40
N GLN A 7 -43.27 -21.01 -43.85
CA GLN A 7 -44.42 -20.29 -43.27
C GLN A 7 -45.60 -20.33 -44.24
N ALA A 8 -46.18 -21.52 -44.40
CA ALA A 8 -47.48 -21.75 -45.04
C ALA A 8 -48.06 -23.09 -44.54
N SER A 9 -49.38 -23.24 -44.62
CA SER A 9 -50.15 -24.47 -44.40
C SER A 9 -50.54 -24.91 -42.97
N ILE A 10 -50.02 -24.31 -41.89
CA ILE A 10 -50.64 -24.47 -40.54
C ILE A 10 -51.79 -23.46 -40.40
N PHE A 11 -52.76 -23.53 -41.30
CA PHE A 11 -53.89 -22.58 -41.42
C PHE A 11 -55.21 -23.25 -41.86
N ALA A 12 -55.27 -24.58 -41.86
CA ALA A 12 -56.31 -25.35 -42.55
C ALA A 12 -57.03 -26.41 -41.66
N LEU A 13 -56.82 -26.44 -40.34
CA LEU A 13 -57.33 -27.52 -39.48
C LEU A 13 -58.01 -27.10 -38.16
N VAL A 14 -58.69 -25.96 -38.14
CA VAL A 14 -59.69 -25.60 -37.10
C VAL A 14 -61.03 -25.14 -37.72
N MET A 15 -61.15 -25.21 -39.05
CA MET A 15 -62.29 -24.69 -39.84
C MET A 15 -63.45 -25.71 -40.00
N ALA A 16 -63.78 -26.47 -38.95
CA ALA A 16 -64.72 -27.61 -39.08
C ALA A 16 -65.63 -27.91 -37.86
N SER A 17 -65.82 -26.99 -36.91
CA SER A 17 -66.68 -27.29 -35.73
C SER A 17 -67.32 -26.07 -35.05
N ALA A 18 -67.89 -25.13 -35.81
CA ALA A 18 -68.68 -24.02 -35.25
C ALA A 18 -69.72 -23.41 -36.24
N LEU A 19 -70.60 -24.23 -36.83
CA LEU A 19 -71.81 -23.72 -37.50
C LEU A 19 -72.89 -23.33 -36.47
N PHE A 20 -72.57 -22.34 -35.65
CA PHE A 20 -73.56 -21.53 -34.95
C PHE A 20 -73.59 -20.16 -35.62
N THR A 21 -74.77 -19.70 -36.03
CA THR A 21 -74.96 -18.33 -36.53
C THR A 21 -75.00 -17.32 -35.37
N GLY A 22 -73.94 -17.33 -34.55
CA GLY A 22 -73.64 -16.22 -33.67
C GLY A 22 -73.07 -15.10 -34.54
N THR A 23 -73.84 -14.03 -34.74
CA THR A 23 -73.29 -12.80 -35.32
C THR A 23 -72.16 -12.32 -34.43
N THR A 24 -70.92 -12.34 -34.93
CA THR A 24 -69.79 -11.68 -34.29
C THR A 24 -69.96 -10.17 -34.44
N VAL A 25 -70.88 -9.62 -33.64
CA VAL A 25 -70.98 -8.19 -33.39
C VAL A 25 -69.59 -7.75 -32.93
N ALA A 26 -68.98 -6.81 -33.64
CA ALA A 26 -67.74 -6.20 -33.18
C ALA A 26 -68.04 -5.57 -31.82
N ALA A 27 -67.40 -6.07 -30.76
CA ALA A 27 -67.71 -5.71 -29.39
C ALA A 27 -67.72 -4.18 -29.26
N SER A 28 -68.86 -3.63 -28.87
CA SER A 28 -69.04 -2.19 -28.83
C SER A 28 -68.15 -1.59 -27.76
N VAL A 29 -67.92 -0.28 -27.85
CA VAL A 29 -67.17 0.45 -26.83
C VAL A 29 -67.81 0.31 -25.44
N ALA A 30 -69.11 0.02 -25.35
CA ALA A 30 -69.79 -0.32 -24.10
C ALA A 30 -69.44 -1.73 -23.60
N ASP A 31 -69.49 -2.76 -24.47
CA ASP A 31 -69.14 -4.14 -24.10
C ASP A 31 -67.66 -4.26 -23.67
N LEU A 32 -66.78 -3.49 -24.33
CA LEU A 32 -65.36 -3.39 -24.00
C LEU A 32 -65.12 -2.65 -22.66
N LEU A 33 -65.98 -1.70 -22.30
CA LEU A 33 -65.95 -1.01 -21.00
C LEU A 33 -66.47 -1.90 -19.87
N GLU A 34 -67.60 -2.58 -20.07
CA GLU A 34 -68.19 -3.48 -19.07
C GLU A 34 -67.26 -4.67 -18.79
N SER A 35 -66.73 -5.31 -19.84
CA SER A 35 -65.73 -6.38 -19.69
C SER A 35 -64.42 -5.88 -19.06
N ALA A 36 -63.95 -4.66 -19.37
CA ALA A 36 -62.82 -4.07 -18.67
C ALA A 36 -63.09 -3.86 -17.17
N GLN A 37 -64.27 -3.35 -16.83
CA GLN A 37 -64.66 -3.09 -15.44
C GLN A 37 -64.88 -4.39 -14.66
N HIS A 38 -65.42 -5.44 -15.29
CA HIS A 38 -65.46 -6.79 -14.73
C HIS A 38 -64.05 -7.34 -14.48
N TYR A 39 -63.14 -7.29 -15.47
CA TYR A 39 -61.75 -7.72 -15.29
C TYR A 39 -60.98 -6.90 -14.25
N TRP A 40 -61.35 -5.65 -14.01
CA TRP A 40 -60.79 -4.86 -12.91
C TRP A 40 -61.29 -5.36 -11.55
N GLN A 41 -62.61 -5.60 -11.43
CA GLN A 41 -63.24 -6.12 -10.21
C GLN A 41 -62.78 -7.55 -9.86
N THR A 42 -62.49 -8.41 -10.85
CA THR A 42 -61.92 -9.75 -10.62
C THR A 42 -60.39 -9.73 -10.39
N GLY A 43 -59.75 -8.56 -10.41
CA GLY A 43 -58.31 -8.40 -10.21
C GLY A 43 -57.45 -8.72 -11.45
N GLU A 44 -58.07 -9.11 -12.56
CA GLU A 44 -57.43 -9.41 -13.85
C GLU A 44 -56.99 -8.14 -14.62
N ARG A 45 -56.32 -7.21 -13.93
CA ARG A 45 -55.95 -5.86 -14.39
C ARG A 45 -55.27 -5.82 -15.76
N ALA A 46 -54.52 -6.85 -16.14
CA ALA A 46 -53.89 -6.95 -17.46
C ALA A 46 -54.92 -7.11 -18.60
N LYS A 47 -56.00 -7.89 -18.39
CA LYS A 47 -57.13 -8.01 -19.33
C LYS A 47 -57.95 -6.72 -19.37
N ALA A 48 -58.16 -6.08 -18.21
CA ALA A 48 -58.83 -4.78 -18.15
C ALA A 48 -58.11 -3.71 -18.99
N VAL A 49 -56.80 -3.56 -18.82
CA VAL A 49 -55.98 -2.63 -19.64
C VAL A 49 -56.04 -2.97 -21.13
N LEU A 50 -56.11 -4.25 -21.51
CA LEU A 50 -56.25 -4.66 -22.91
C LEU A 50 -57.60 -4.23 -23.49
N GLN A 51 -58.71 -4.51 -22.81
CA GLN A 51 -60.04 -4.12 -23.31
C GLN A 51 -60.23 -2.60 -23.36
N LEU A 52 -59.64 -1.85 -22.42
CA LEU A 52 -59.63 -0.38 -22.48
C LEU A 52 -58.81 0.16 -23.65
N LYS A 53 -57.71 -0.50 -24.02
CA LYS A 53 -56.94 -0.14 -25.22
C LYS A 53 -57.71 -0.45 -26.50
N ASN A 54 -58.44 -1.56 -26.56
CA ASN A 54 -59.35 -1.87 -27.66
C ASN A 54 -60.47 -0.81 -27.77
N ALA A 55 -61.11 -0.45 -26.64
CA ALA A 55 -62.14 0.58 -26.58
C ALA A 55 -61.63 1.97 -27.05
N LEU A 56 -60.37 2.29 -26.75
CA LEU A 56 -59.70 3.52 -27.18
C LEU A 56 -59.13 3.47 -28.60
N GLN A 57 -59.02 2.28 -29.21
CA GLN A 57 -58.72 2.15 -30.64
C GLN A 57 -59.95 2.51 -31.47
N GLU A 58 -61.13 1.99 -31.10
CA GLU A 58 -62.40 2.29 -31.77
C GLU A 58 -62.92 3.71 -31.45
N ALA A 59 -62.76 4.18 -30.19
CA ALA A 59 -63.17 5.51 -29.76
C ALA A 59 -62.05 6.26 -28.99
N PRO A 60 -61.05 6.85 -29.69
CA PRO A 60 -59.91 7.53 -29.07
C PRO A 60 -60.22 8.70 -28.13
N LYS A 61 -61.46 9.19 -28.10
CA LYS A 61 -61.93 10.26 -27.20
C LYS A 61 -62.93 9.78 -26.14
N ASN A 62 -63.16 8.46 -25.97
CA ASN A 62 -64.09 7.96 -24.96
C ASN A 62 -63.62 8.37 -23.55
N ALA A 63 -64.46 9.13 -22.85
CA ALA A 63 -64.10 9.79 -21.60
C ALA A 63 -63.96 8.80 -20.42
N GLU A 64 -64.84 7.79 -20.37
CA GLU A 64 -64.86 6.75 -19.33
C GLU A 64 -63.69 5.78 -19.47
N ALA A 65 -63.38 5.35 -20.70
CA ALA A 65 -62.26 4.46 -20.98
C ALA A 65 -60.92 5.05 -20.55
N ARG A 66 -60.74 6.38 -20.72
CA ARG A 66 -59.54 7.10 -20.26
C ARG A 66 -59.50 7.29 -18.74
N LEU A 67 -60.64 7.59 -18.11
CA LEU A 67 -60.70 7.68 -16.64
C LEU A 67 -60.33 6.33 -16.00
N LEU A 68 -61.00 5.26 -16.42
CA LEU A 68 -60.80 3.90 -15.89
C LEU A 68 -59.39 3.37 -16.19
N LEU A 69 -58.83 3.63 -17.38
CA LEU A 69 -57.45 3.29 -17.69
C LEU A 69 -56.45 4.07 -16.83
N GLY A 70 -56.72 5.35 -16.57
CA GLY A 70 -55.94 6.18 -15.65
C GLY A 70 -55.96 5.67 -14.20
N GLU A 71 -57.13 5.25 -13.71
CA GLU A 71 -57.28 4.65 -12.38
C GLU A 71 -56.53 3.31 -12.26
N ILE A 72 -56.65 2.42 -13.25
CA ILE A 72 -55.91 1.14 -13.25
C ILE A 72 -54.40 1.36 -13.38
N TYR A 73 -53.94 2.37 -14.13
CA TYR A 73 -52.52 2.74 -14.15
C TYR A 73 -52.01 3.28 -12.80
N LEU A 74 -52.85 3.94 -11.99
CA LEU A 74 -52.47 4.29 -10.61
C LEU A 74 -52.30 3.06 -9.73
N GLU A 75 -53.21 2.09 -9.79
CA GLU A 75 -53.11 0.85 -9.04
C GLU A 75 -51.89 0.00 -9.44
N GLN A 76 -51.53 -0.02 -10.73
CA GLN A 76 -50.30 -0.65 -11.21
C GLN A 76 -49.03 0.17 -10.86
N GLY A 77 -49.18 1.33 -10.22
CA GLY A 77 -48.09 2.26 -9.89
C GLY A 77 -47.35 2.75 -11.13
N GLN A 78 -48.08 3.12 -12.18
CA GLN A 78 -47.61 3.73 -13.42
C GLN A 78 -48.10 5.19 -13.53
N PRO A 79 -47.76 6.07 -12.57
CA PRO A 79 -48.44 7.36 -12.41
C PRO A 79 -48.24 8.33 -13.59
N ALA A 80 -47.15 8.19 -14.36
CA ALA A 80 -46.91 9.00 -15.56
C ALA A 80 -47.84 8.63 -16.73
N GLU A 81 -48.26 7.37 -16.85
CA GLU A 81 -49.28 6.96 -17.83
C GLU A 81 -50.69 7.31 -17.33
N ALA A 82 -50.93 7.14 -16.02
CA ALA A 82 -52.16 7.62 -15.39
C ALA A 82 -52.39 9.12 -15.58
N GLU A 83 -51.36 9.96 -15.41
CA GLU A 83 -51.47 11.40 -15.61
C GLU A 83 -51.94 11.75 -17.04
N LYS A 84 -51.39 11.08 -18.07
CA LYS A 84 -51.80 11.32 -19.46
C LYS A 84 -53.28 11.00 -19.64
N GLU A 85 -53.71 9.82 -19.20
CA GLU A 85 -55.08 9.36 -19.37
C GLU A 85 -56.08 10.19 -18.55
N LEU A 86 -55.71 10.61 -17.33
CA LEU A 86 -56.53 11.50 -16.50
C LEU A 86 -56.58 12.95 -17.06
N ARG A 87 -55.48 13.47 -17.63
CA ARG A 87 -55.49 14.74 -18.37
C ARG A 87 -56.35 14.66 -19.63
N HIS A 88 -56.35 13.53 -20.35
CA HIS A 88 -57.22 13.31 -21.50
C HIS A 88 -58.69 13.09 -21.11
N ALA A 89 -58.99 12.41 -20.00
CA ALA A 89 -60.35 12.25 -19.46
C ALA A 89 -60.95 13.61 -19.06
N ARG A 90 -60.16 14.47 -18.40
CA ARG A 90 -60.49 15.89 -18.16
C ARG A 90 -60.80 16.64 -19.47
N ALA A 91 -59.98 16.47 -20.51
CA ALA A 91 -60.19 17.10 -21.81
C ALA A 91 -61.41 16.54 -22.58
N ALA A 92 -61.83 15.31 -22.27
CA ALA A 92 -63.04 14.67 -22.80
C ALA A 92 -64.32 15.00 -21.99
N GLY A 93 -64.23 15.86 -20.97
CA GLY A 93 -65.40 16.37 -20.24
C GLY A 93 -65.80 15.59 -18.98
N ILE A 94 -64.95 14.69 -18.45
CA ILE A 94 -65.21 14.05 -17.16
C ILE A 94 -65.31 15.12 -16.04
N ASP A 95 -66.34 14.97 -15.20
CA ASP A 95 -66.57 15.80 -14.01
C ASP A 95 -65.32 15.88 -13.11
N ARG A 96 -64.98 17.10 -12.67
CA ARG A 96 -63.85 17.40 -11.78
C ARG A 96 -63.79 16.45 -10.58
N LYS A 97 -64.92 16.11 -9.95
CA LYS A 97 -64.94 15.27 -8.74
C LYS A 97 -64.47 13.83 -8.96
N ARG A 98 -64.44 13.35 -10.21
CA ARG A 98 -64.00 11.99 -10.58
C ARG A 98 -62.49 11.95 -10.83
N TYR A 99 -61.96 12.79 -11.73
CA TYR A 99 -60.54 12.73 -12.10
C TYR A 99 -59.59 13.47 -11.14
N LEU A 100 -60.03 14.51 -10.42
CA LEU A 100 -59.11 15.47 -9.81
C LEU A 100 -58.21 14.86 -8.73
N LEU A 101 -58.78 14.11 -7.79
CA LEU A 101 -57.99 13.46 -6.74
C LEU A 101 -57.04 12.41 -7.32
N LYS A 102 -57.47 11.68 -8.36
CA LYS A 102 -56.63 10.73 -9.09
C LYS A 102 -55.47 11.41 -9.81
N LEU A 103 -55.68 12.58 -10.39
CA LEU A 103 -54.62 13.38 -11.00
C LEU A 103 -53.63 13.90 -9.94
N GLY A 104 -54.12 14.28 -8.76
CA GLY A 104 -53.26 14.62 -7.62
C GLY A 104 -52.48 13.42 -7.04
N GLU A 105 -53.10 12.24 -6.97
CA GLU A 105 -52.43 10.97 -6.63
C GLU A 105 -51.32 10.66 -7.65
N ALA A 106 -51.56 10.90 -8.96
CA ALA A 106 -50.57 10.76 -10.02
C ALA A 106 -49.38 11.73 -9.87
N TYR A 107 -49.64 12.99 -9.51
CA TYR A 107 -48.58 13.97 -9.26
C TYR A 107 -47.76 13.62 -8.01
N LEU A 108 -48.41 13.26 -6.90
CA LEU A 108 -47.74 12.88 -5.65
C LEU A 108 -46.85 11.65 -5.84
N ALA A 109 -47.32 10.64 -6.59
CA ALA A 109 -46.55 9.44 -6.91
C ALA A 109 -45.38 9.69 -7.88
N GLN A 110 -45.32 10.85 -8.55
CA GLN A 110 -44.21 11.28 -9.40
C GLN A 110 -43.26 12.28 -8.70
N GLY A 111 -43.59 12.77 -7.49
CA GLY A 111 -42.86 13.87 -6.85
C GLY A 111 -43.18 15.27 -7.44
N LYS A 112 -44.23 15.40 -8.25
CA LYS A 112 -44.69 16.65 -8.89
C LYS A 112 -45.43 17.56 -7.91
N HIS A 113 -44.75 17.98 -6.85
CA HIS A 113 -45.38 18.70 -5.73
C HIS A 113 -45.86 20.10 -6.13
N GLY A 114 -45.18 20.77 -7.07
CA GLY A 114 -45.58 22.08 -7.59
C GLY A 114 -46.89 21.97 -8.37
N GLU A 115 -46.94 21.10 -9.38
CA GLU A 115 -48.10 20.87 -10.24
C GLU A 115 -49.32 20.38 -9.45
N LEU A 116 -49.09 19.59 -8.39
CA LEU A 116 -50.14 19.22 -7.43
C LEU A 116 -50.70 20.46 -6.72
N LEU A 117 -49.84 21.28 -6.12
CA LEU A 117 -50.28 22.46 -5.38
C LEU A 117 -50.88 23.54 -6.29
N ASP A 118 -50.56 23.52 -7.59
CA ASP A 118 -51.07 24.47 -8.57
C ASP A 118 -52.35 24.07 -9.30
N GLU A 119 -52.50 22.80 -9.74
CA GLU A 119 -53.72 22.33 -10.41
C GLU A 119 -54.78 21.79 -9.43
N ILE A 120 -54.35 21.20 -8.31
CA ILE A 120 -55.23 20.54 -7.33
C ILE A 120 -55.58 21.54 -6.22
N LYS A 121 -56.56 22.38 -6.51
CA LYS A 121 -57.12 23.43 -5.62
C LYS A 121 -58.61 23.17 -5.36
N ALA A 122 -59.07 23.36 -4.12
CA ALA A 122 -60.47 23.27 -3.76
C ALA A 122 -61.25 24.48 -4.32
N MET A 123 -62.49 24.26 -4.75
CA MET A 123 -63.39 25.31 -5.24
C MET A 123 -64.62 25.43 -4.31
N PRO A 124 -65.23 26.62 -4.13
CA PRO A 124 -66.46 26.76 -3.34
C PRO A 124 -67.65 25.93 -3.84
N SER A 125 -67.60 25.47 -5.09
CA SER A 125 -68.58 24.57 -5.72
C SER A 125 -68.30 23.07 -5.49
N ASP A 126 -67.12 22.70 -4.98
CA ASP A 126 -66.79 21.31 -4.66
C ASP A 126 -67.52 20.91 -3.36
N PRO A 127 -68.05 19.67 -3.22
CA PRO A 127 -68.62 19.20 -1.95
C PRO A 127 -67.62 19.28 -0.78
N PRO A 128 -68.03 19.53 0.47
CA PRO A 128 -67.11 19.66 1.60
C PRO A 128 -66.14 18.48 1.78
N SER A 129 -66.59 17.24 1.55
CA SER A 129 -65.73 16.05 1.59
C SER A 129 -64.73 15.95 0.41
N LEU A 130 -65.04 16.56 -0.75
CA LEU A 130 -64.07 16.72 -1.84
C LEU A 130 -63.05 17.82 -1.51
N GLN A 131 -63.49 18.96 -0.99
CA GLN A 131 -62.60 20.03 -0.51
C GLN A 131 -61.64 19.48 0.56
N ALA A 132 -62.17 18.74 1.54
CA ALA A 132 -61.40 18.12 2.60
C ALA A 132 -60.34 17.14 2.07
N ARG A 133 -60.70 16.27 1.10
CA ARG A 133 -59.76 15.34 0.47
C ARG A 133 -58.71 16.04 -0.39
N ILE A 134 -59.05 17.16 -1.03
CA ILE A 134 -58.08 18.02 -1.72
C ILE A 134 -57.07 18.59 -0.71
N HIS A 135 -57.55 19.18 0.39
CA HIS A 135 -56.70 19.72 1.45
C HIS A 135 -55.81 18.64 2.11
N THR A 136 -56.33 17.43 2.36
CA THR A 136 -55.53 16.26 2.79
C THR A 136 -54.40 15.94 1.82
N LEU A 137 -54.69 15.91 0.52
CA LEU A 137 -53.72 15.56 -0.52
C LEU A 137 -52.65 16.65 -0.71
N ARG A 138 -53.03 17.93 -0.62
CA ARG A 138 -52.13 19.08 -0.63
C ARG A 138 -51.22 19.10 0.60
N GLY A 139 -51.80 18.93 1.79
CA GLY A 139 -51.06 18.82 3.05
C GLY A 139 -49.99 17.73 3.01
N ARG A 140 -50.33 16.54 2.48
CA ARG A 140 -49.37 15.44 2.28
C ARG A 140 -48.24 15.75 1.31
N ALA A 141 -48.50 16.51 0.24
CA ALA A 141 -47.45 16.98 -0.67
C ALA A 141 -46.50 17.98 0.02
N LEU A 142 -47.04 18.85 0.89
CA LEU A 142 -46.28 19.82 1.67
C LEU A 142 -45.45 19.17 2.80
N LEU A 143 -45.88 18.03 3.36
CA LEU A 143 -45.11 17.26 4.33
C LEU A 143 -43.81 16.64 3.77
N LEU A 144 -43.59 16.69 2.46
CA LEU A 144 -42.37 16.22 1.79
C LEU A 144 -41.29 17.32 1.70
N ASP A 145 -41.57 18.55 2.14
CA ASP A 145 -40.60 19.64 2.31
C ASP A 145 -40.64 20.13 3.77
N GLU A 146 -39.52 19.98 4.50
CA GLU A 146 -39.45 20.36 5.91
C GLU A 146 -39.71 21.86 6.15
N ASN A 147 -39.37 22.72 5.19
CA ASN A 147 -39.58 24.17 5.30
C ASN A 147 -41.06 24.54 5.26
N ARG A 148 -41.86 23.73 4.55
CA ARG A 148 -43.30 23.98 4.27
C ARG A 148 -44.23 23.28 5.26
N ARG A 149 -43.67 22.69 6.33
CA ARG A 149 -44.41 22.02 7.41
C ARG A 149 -45.52 22.89 8.05
N LYS A 150 -45.37 24.22 8.06
CA LYS A 150 -46.42 25.15 8.52
C LYS A 150 -47.63 25.22 7.57
N GLU A 151 -47.40 25.29 6.26
CA GLU A 151 -48.45 25.24 5.24
C GLU A 151 -49.14 23.87 5.27
N ALA A 152 -48.36 22.79 5.42
CA ALA A 152 -48.89 21.44 5.55
C ALA A 152 -49.89 21.31 6.71
N ILE A 153 -49.54 21.84 7.89
CA ILE A 153 -50.44 21.83 9.07
C ILE A 153 -51.72 22.65 8.79
N ALA A 154 -51.62 23.81 8.13
CA ALA A 154 -52.78 24.63 7.81
C ALA A 154 -53.77 23.93 6.87
N GLU A 155 -53.27 23.26 5.82
CA GLU A 155 -54.10 22.46 4.90
C GLU A 155 -54.71 21.25 5.62
N LEU A 156 -53.98 20.56 6.50
CA LEU A 156 -54.50 19.39 7.22
C LEU A 156 -55.55 19.75 8.30
N GLU A 157 -55.41 20.89 8.98
CA GLU A 157 -56.46 21.37 9.89
C GLU A 157 -57.69 21.90 9.13
N GLN A 158 -57.53 22.48 7.92
CA GLN A 158 -58.66 22.77 7.02
C GLN A 158 -59.38 21.51 6.57
N ALA A 159 -58.65 20.46 6.19
CA ALA A 159 -59.23 19.16 5.84
C ALA A 159 -60.05 18.57 6.99
N LYS A 160 -59.49 18.60 8.21
CA LYS A 160 -60.10 18.09 9.44
C LYS A 160 -61.34 18.86 9.90
N ALA A 161 -61.39 20.16 9.64
CA ALA A 161 -62.56 21.00 9.91
C ALA A 161 -63.73 20.75 8.92
N LEU A 162 -63.43 20.28 7.71
CA LEU A 162 -64.41 20.00 6.66
C LEU A 162 -64.91 18.54 6.69
N ASP A 163 -64.01 17.58 6.89
CA ASP A 163 -64.31 16.15 7.05
C ASP A 163 -63.20 15.44 7.85
N PRO A 164 -63.43 15.11 9.14
CA PRO A 164 -62.45 14.42 9.96
C PRO A 164 -62.37 12.90 9.69
N GLN A 165 -63.33 12.28 8.98
CA GLN A 165 -63.39 10.80 8.82
C GLN A 165 -62.54 10.31 7.63
N GLN A 166 -61.30 10.79 7.54
CA GLN A 166 -60.38 10.49 6.44
C GLN A 166 -59.14 9.71 6.92
N ALA A 167 -58.98 8.46 6.46
CA ALA A 167 -57.80 7.66 6.81
C ALA A 167 -56.47 8.28 6.33
N ASP A 168 -56.42 8.82 5.11
CA ASP A 168 -55.22 9.49 4.57
C ASP A 168 -54.90 10.82 5.29
N LEU A 169 -55.85 11.41 6.03
CA LEU A 169 -55.66 12.61 6.87
C LEU A 169 -55.04 12.22 8.22
N GLU A 170 -55.59 11.19 8.87
CA GLU A 170 -55.02 10.62 10.09
C GLU A 170 -53.57 10.13 9.85
N LEU A 171 -53.27 9.53 8.69
CA LEU A 171 -51.88 9.20 8.32
C LEU A 171 -50.96 10.42 8.12
N ALA A 172 -51.49 11.55 7.66
CA ALA A 172 -50.72 12.79 7.55
C ALA A 172 -50.41 13.38 8.94
N PHE A 173 -51.35 13.29 9.89
CA PHE A 173 -51.09 13.63 11.29
C PHE A 173 -50.11 12.64 11.96
N ALA A 174 -50.17 11.35 11.64
CA ALA A 174 -49.17 10.38 12.09
C ALA A 174 -47.76 10.73 11.59
N GLN A 175 -47.61 11.09 10.30
CA GLN A 175 -46.34 11.56 9.74
C GLN A 175 -45.84 12.83 10.43
N LEU A 176 -46.72 13.77 10.78
CA LEU A 176 -46.39 14.96 11.58
C LEU A 176 -45.93 14.62 13.01
N ALA A 177 -46.53 13.62 13.64
CA ALA A 177 -46.14 13.17 14.98
C ALA A 177 -44.76 12.48 14.95
N VAL A 178 -44.50 11.59 13.99
CA VAL A 178 -43.16 11.02 13.74
C VAL A 178 -42.12 12.12 13.53
N ALA A 179 -42.44 13.15 12.73
CA ALA A 179 -41.55 14.30 12.48
C ALA A 179 -41.35 15.25 13.68
N LYS A 180 -42.07 15.03 14.79
CA LYS A 180 -41.87 15.67 16.10
C LYS A 180 -41.18 14.74 17.12
N GLY A 181 -40.97 13.46 16.79
CA GLY A 181 -40.51 12.42 17.71
C GLY A 181 -41.61 11.78 18.56
N ASP A 182 -42.86 12.20 18.40
CA ASP A 182 -44.03 11.68 19.11
C ASP A 182 -44.49 10.35 18.47
N ARG A 183 -44.00 9.24 19.02
CA ARG A 183 -44.30 7.88 18.54
C ARG A 183 -45.66 7.36 19.01
N GLU A 184 -46.13 7.81 20.17
CA GLU A 184 -47.40 7.37 20.75
C GLU A 184 -48.58 8.06 20.08
N GLY A 185 -48.49 9.38 19.85
CA GLY A 185 -49.41 10.13 19.00
C GLY A 185 -49.40 9.61 17.57
N ALA A 186 -48.22 9.30 17.00
CA ALA A 186 -48.13 8.68 15.68
C ALA A 186 -48.89 7.36 15.61
N MET A 187 -48.72 6.46 16.58
CA MET A 187 -49.45 5.20 16.63
C MET A 187 -50.96 5.44 16.81
N SER A 188 -51.37 6.35 17.70
CA SER A 188 -52.79 6.70 17.90
C SER A 188 -53.46 7.17 16.60
N HIS A 189 -52.77 8.00 15.80
CA HIS A 189 -53.25 8.43 14.49
C HIS A 189 -53.28 7.27 13.47
N VAL A 190 -52.33 6.34 13.49
CA VAL A 190 -52.35 5.15 12.63
C VAL A 190 -53.51 4.20 12.97
N GLU A 191 -53.81 3.96 14.25
CA GLU A 191 -54.95 3.13 14.64
C GLU A 191 -56.29 3.76 14.24
N LYS A 192 -56.43 5.10 14.29
CA LYS A 192 -57.61 5.80 13.75
C LYS A 192 -57.73 5.63 12.24
N ALA A 193 -56.62 5.75 11.50
CA ALA A 193 -56.60 5.50 10.06
C ALA A 193 -57.01 4.06 9.72
N LEU A 194 -56.61 3.08 10.53
CA LEU A 194 -57.03 1.67 10.40
C LEU A 194 -58.49 1.44 10.82
N ALA A 195 -59.01 2.16 11.81
CA ALA A 195 -60.43 2.10 12.17
C ALA A 195 -61.34 2.63 11.05
N ILE A 196 -60.90 3.68 10.33
CA ILE A 196 -61.60 4.24 9.16
C ILE A 196 -61.41 3.35 7.93
N ALA A 197 -60.22 2.79 7.70
CA ALA A 197 -59.89 1.98 6.53
C ALA A 197 -59.03 0.74 6.91
N PRO A 198 -59.67 -0.37 7.37
CA PRO A 198 -58.95 -1.55 7.87
C PRO A 198 -58.02 -2.25 6.87
N GLN A 199 -58.25 -2.05 5.57
CA GLN A 199 -57.42 -2.60 4.49
C GLN A 199 -56.41 -1.59 3.91
N SER A 200 -56.18 -0.45 4.58
CA SER A 200 -55.24 0.57 4.10
C SER A 200 -53.79 0.09 4.18
N ALA A 201 -53.24 -0.36 3.04
CA ALA A 201 -51.85 -0.75 2.88
C ALA A 201 -50.86 0.33 3.38
N ARG A 202 -51.19 1.61 3.20
CA ARG A 202 -50.38 2.74 3.70
C ARG A 202 -50.40 2.86 5.23
N ALA A 203 -51.53 2.57 5.86
CA ALA A 203 -51.65 2.59 7.32
C ALA A 203 -50.91 1.39 7.95
N TRP A 204 -51.07 0.20 7.39
CA TRP A 204 -50.30 -0.99 7.79
C TRP A 204 -48.79 -0.80 7.61
N ALA A 205 -48.35 -0.13 6.55
CA ALA A 205 -46.93 0.22 6.35
C ALA A 205 -46.41 1.18 7.43
N MET A 206 -47.16 2.23 7.76
CA MET A 206 -46.77 3.15 8.85
C MET A 206 -46.75 2.43 10.21
N LYS A 207 -47.71 1.53 10.47
CA LYS A 207 -47.75 0.67 11.66
C LYS A 207 -46.51 -0.21 11.75
N GLY A 208 -46.14 -0.89 10.65
CA GLY A 208 -44.95 -1.73 10.57
C GLY A 208 -43.66 -0.95 10.85
N GLU A 209 -43.50 0.25 10.30
CA GLU A 209 -42.35 1.11 10.58
C GLU A 209 -42.30 1.60 12.04
N LEU A 210 -43.43 1.98 12.64
CA LEU A 210 -43.50 2.36 14.05
C LEU A 210 -43.15 1.19 14.98
N LEU A 211 -43.69 -0.01 14.70
CA LEU A 211 -43.40 -1.24 15.45
C LEU A 211 -41.93 -1.64 15.32
N ARG A 212 -41.34 -1.51 14.11
CA ARG A 212 -39.91 -1.72 13.85
C ARG A 212 -39.04 -0.76 14.66
N LEU A 213 -39.41 0.53 14.72
CA LEU A 213 -38.71 1.54 15.52
C LEU A 213 -38.90 1.35 17.04
N ALA A 214 -39.91 0.60 17.47
CA ALA A 214 -40.11 0.14 18.84
C ALA A 214 -39.44 -1.23 19.14
N GLY A 215 -38.76 -1.85 18.16
CA GLY A 215 -38.10 -3.16 18.32
C GLY A 215 -39.03 -4.37 18.29
N LYS A 216 -40.34 -4.18 18.05
CA LYS A 216 -41.36 -5.24 17.97
C LYS A 216 -41.34 -5.90 16.59
N LEU A 217 -40.33 -6.71 16.31
CA LEU A 217 -40.05 -7.22 14.96
C LEU A 217 -41.16 -8.14 14.42
N GLU A 218 -41.72 -9.01 15.25
CA GLU A 218 -42.78 -9.95 14.88
C GLU A 218 -44.10 -9.23 14.55
N GLU A 219 -44.48 -8.23 15.37
CA GLU A 219 -45.64 -7.38 15.11
C GLU A 219 -45.43 -6.52 13.86
N ALA A 220 -44.20 -6.02 13.64
CA ALA A 220 -43.85 -5.27 12.44
C ALA A 220 -43.91 -6.14 11.19
N LEU A 221 -43.43 -7.40 11.25
CA LEU A 221 -43.52 -8.35 10.15
C LEU A 221 -44.98 -8.59 9.75
N ALA A 222 -45.83 -8.91 10.74
CA ALA A 222 -47.26 -9.13 10.52
C ALA A 222 -47.97 -7.88 9.94
N ALA A 223 -47.56 -6.67 10.37
CA ALA A 223 -48.05 -5.44 9.78
C ALA A 223 -47.63 -5.28 8.31
N PHE A 224 -46.38 -5.62 7.93
CA PHE A 224 -45.94 -5.60 6.55
C PHE A 224 -46.51 -6.77 5.70
N ASP A 225 -46.82 -7.92 6.29
CA ASP A 225 -47.57 -8.99 5.62
C ASP A 225 -48.93 -8.45 5.15
N ARG A 226 -49.67 -7.73 6.01
CA ARG A 226 -50.93 -7.05 5.62
C ARG A 226 -50.76 -6.04 4.48
N VAL A 227 -49.61 -5.35 4.39
CA VAL A 227 -49.30 -4.49 3.24
C VAL A 227 -49.22 -5.32 1.96
N THR A 228 -48.48 -6.44 1.98
CA THR A 228 -48.32 -7.30 0.80
C THR A 228 -49.57 -8.10 0.42
N GLU A 229 -50.49 -8.35 1.36
CA GLU A 229 -51.81 -8.92 1.09
C GLU A 229 -52.76 -7.91 0.42
N SER A 230 -52.74 -6.64 0.86
CA SER A 230 -53.68 -5.60 0.42
C SER A 230 -53.22 -4.83 -0.82
N ASP A 231 -51.92 -4.56 -0.96
CA ASP A 231 -51.31 -3.95 -2.14
C ASP A 231 -49.93 -4.58 -2.45
N PRO A 232 -49.90 -5.67 -3.24
CA PRO A 232 -48.65 -6.28 -3.69
C PRO A 232 -47.75 -5.36 -4.52
N TYR A 233 -48.28 -4.29 -5.12
CA TYR A 233 -47.53 -3.36 -5.97
C TYR A 233 -46.85 -2.22 -5.17
N LEU A 234 -47.17 -2.06 -3.88
CA LEU A 234 -46.55 -1.08 -2.99
C LEU A 234 -45.23 -1.61 -2.41
N PRO A 235 -44.04 -1.10 -2.84
CA PRO A 235 -42.76 -1.74 -2.50
C PRO A 235 -42.43 -1.77 -1.00
N VAL A 236 -42.98 -0.85 -0.21
CA VAL A 236 -42.65 -0.72 1.21
C VAL A 236 -43.07 -1.96 2.02
N GLY A 237 -44.08 -2.70 1.58
CA GLY A 237 -44.46 -3.98 2.19
C GLY A 237 -43.32 -4.98 2.09
N TRP A 238 -42.98 -5.41 0.88
CA TRP A 238 -41.92 -6.39 0.64
C TRP A 238 -40.53 -5.94 1.16
N LEU A 239 -40.17 -4.66 0.98
CA LEU A 239 -38.90 -4.11 1.47
C LEU A 239 -38.87 -4.07 3.02
N GLY A 240 -40.00 -3.76 3.66
CA GLY A 240 -40.18 -3.84 5.10
C GLY A 240 -40.03 -5.28 5.62
N ARG A 241 -40.75 -6.24 5.02
CA ARG A 241 -40.62 -7.68 5.33
C ARG A 241 -39.17 -8.14 5.24
N ALA A 242 -38.49 -7.87 4.12
CA ALA A 242 -37.10 -8.25 3.93
C ALA A 242 -36.16 -7.60 4.98
N ALA A 243 -36.33 -6.32 5.29
CA ALA A 243 -35.54 -5.64 6.31
C ALA A 243 -35.77 -6.20 7.72
N ILE A 244 -37.01 -6.55 8.08
CA ILE A 244 -37.35 -7.22 9.35
C ILE A 244 -36.71 -8.61 9.41
N LEU A 245 -36.88 -9.43 8.36
CA LEU A 245 -36.35 -10.80 8.30
C LEU A 245 -34.82 -10.84 8.35
N ILE A 246 -34.13 -9.86 7.73
CA ILE A 246 -32.69 -9.62 7.90
C ILE A 246 -32.35 -9.37 9.38
N GLY A 247 -33.14 -8.53 10.07
CA GLY A 247 -33.00 -8.26 11.51
C GLY A 247 -33.18 -9.50 12.38
N MET A 248 -34.24 -10.28 12.13
CA MET A 248 -34.55 -11.57 12.76
C MET A 248 -33.58 -12.71 12.36
N ASN A 249 -32.55 -12.41 11.57
CA ASN A 249 -31.54 -13.36 11.08
C ASN A 249 -32.10 -14.54 10.25
N LYS A 250 -33.16 -14.26 9.47
CA LYS A 250 -33.80 -15.15 8.49
C LYS A 250 -33.47 -14.72 7.04
N PRO A 251 -32.22 -14.93 6.56
CA PRO A 251 -31.77 -14.40 5.27
C PRO A 251 -32.55 -14.97 4.07
N ASP A 252 -32.95 -16.24 4.13
CA ASP A 252 -33.56 -16.93 2.99
C ASP A 252 -35.03 -16.53 2.80
N GLU A 253 -35.75 -16.31 3.90
CA GLU A 253 -37.09 -15.70 3.90
C GLU A 253 -37.04 -14.24 3.41
N ALA A 254 -36.00 -13.49 3.80
CA ALA A 254 -35.80 -12.12 3.33
C ALA A 254 -35.50 -12.06 1.83
N GLU A 255 -34.69 -12.97 1.31
CA GLU A 255 -34.38 -13.07 -0.12
C GLU A 255 -35.64 -13.40 -0.93
N LYS A 256 -36.43 -14.38 -0.49
CA LYS A 256 -37.73 -14.70 -1.11
C LYS A 256 -38.67 -13.49 -1.15
N ALA A 257 -38.72 -12.67 -0.09
CA ALA A 257 -39.52 -11.44 -0.09
C ALA A 257 -39.03 -10.40 -1.12
N LEU A 258 -37.74 -10.40 -1.48
CA LEU A 258 -37.19 -9.57 -2.56
C LEU A 258 -37.45 -10.18 -3.95
N GLU A 259 -37.47 -11.51 -4.09
CA GLU A 259 -37.87 -12.19 -5.33
C GLU A 259 -39.36 -12.01 -5.64
N ASP A 260 -40.22 -12.11 -4.63
CA ASP A 260 -41.66 -11.84 -4.77
C ASP A 260 -41.89 -10.36 -5.16
N LEU A 261 -41.13 -9.41 -4.60
CA LEU A 261 -41.15 -7.99 -5.00
C LEU A 261 -40.80 -7.77 -6.48
N ASP A 262 -39.77 -8.46 -7.00
CA ASP A 262 -39.35 -8.30 -8.39
C ASP A 262 -40.43 -8.73 -9.41
N ARG A 263 -41.44 -9.52 -8.99
CA ARG A 263 -42.60 -9.84 -9.83
C ARG A 263 -43.56 -8.67 -10.03
N TYR A 264 -43.61 -7.73 -9.08
CA TYR A 264 -44.51 -6.57 -9.11
C TYR A 264 -43.79 -5.26 -9.45
N LYS A 265 -42.58 -5.06 -8.93
CA LYS A 265 -41.76 -3.84 -9.07
C LYS A 265 -40.26 -4.18 -9.21
N PRO A 266 -39.83 -4.76 -10.35
CA PRO A 266 -38.42 -5.08 -10.59
C PRO A 266 -37.54 -3.83 -10.68
N GLY A 267 -36.24 -4.00 -10.41
CA GLY A 267 -35.21 -2.99 -10.67
C GLY A 267 -35.03 -1.91 -9.58
N LEU A 268 -35.70 -2.04 -8.43
CA LEU A 268 -35.58 -1.08 -7.33
C LEU A 268 -34.18 -1.09 -6.70
N LEU A 269 -33.53 0.09 -6.64
CA LEU A 269 -32.18 0.25 -6.07
C LEU A 269 -32.09 -0.20 -4.61
N TYR A 270 -33.14 -0.02 -3.79
CA TYR A 270 -33.11 -0.43 -2.39
C TYR A 270 -33.22 -1.96 -2.22
N ARG A 271 -33.84 -2.68 -3.16
CA ARG A 271 -33.81 -4.15 -3.23
C ARG A 271 -32.38 -4.67 -3.45
N GLN A 272 -31.59 -3.98 -4.27
CA GLN A 272 -30.17 -4.31 -4.48
C GLN A 272 -29.35 -4.09 -3.20
N TYR A 273 -29.61 -3.00 -2.46
CA TYR A 273 -28.99 -2.77 -1.15
C TYR A 273 -29.36 -3.84 -0.11
N LEU A 274 -30.64 -4.20 0.03
CA LEU A 274 -31.06 -5.24 0.98
C LEU A 274 -30.48 -6.63 0.61
N ALA A 275 -30.42 -6.96 -0.67
CA ALA A 275 -29.75 -8.17 -1.14
C ALA A 275 -28.24 -8.17 -0.80
N ALA A 276 -27.56 -7.03 -0.87
CA ALA A 276 -26.18 -6.91 -0.42
C ALA A 276 -26.04 -7.13 1.10
N VAL A 277 -27.01 -6.70 1.92
CA VAL A 277 -27.00 -7.01 3.37
C VAL A 277 -27.18 -8.51 3.63
N ILE A 278 -28.00 -9.21 2.83
CA ILE A 278 -28.16 -10.67 2.88
C ILE A 278 -26.86 -11.37 2.49
N ALA A 279 -26.24 -10.98 1.37
CA ALA A 279 -24.94 -11.49 0.93
C ALA A 279 -23.85 -11.30 2.00
N PHE A 280 -23.78 -10.11 2.62
CA PHE A 280 -22.85 -9.83 3.71
C PHE A 280 -23.06 -10.75 4.92
N LYS A 281 -24.33 -10.99 5.33
CA LYS A 281 -24.66 -11.97 6.39
C LYS A 281 -24.23 -13.39 6.03
N ARG A 282 -24.37 -13.79 4.76
CA ARG A 282 -23.87 -15.07 4.22
C ARG A 282 -22.35 -15.12 4.02
N LYS A 283 -21.63 -14.02 4.26
CA LYS A 283 -20.19 -13.82 4.00
C LYS A 283 -19.79 -13.89 2.52
N ASP A 284 -20.75 -13.75 1.60
CA ASP A 284 -20.51 -13.60 0.17
C ASP A 284 -20.13 -12.14 -0.14
N TYR A 285 -18.89 -11.81 0.20
CA TYR A 285 -18.36 -10.46 0.06
C TYR A 285 -18.25 -10.00 -1.40
N ASP A 286 -18.16 -10.92 -2.36
CA ASP A 286 -18.10 -10.58 -3.79
C ASP A 286 -19.49 -10.29 -4.37
N ALA A 287 -20.55 -10.97 -3.91
CA ALA A 287 -21.92 -10.55 -4.21
C ALA A 287 -22.25 -9.16 -3.62
N VAL A 288 -21.77 -8.83 -2.40
CA VAL A 288 -21.90 -7.47 -1.82
C VAL A 288 -21.36 -6.41 -2.78
N GLN A 289 -20.17 -6.63 -3.35
CA GLN A 289 -19.56 -5.71 -4.30
C GLN A 289 -20.43 -5.52 -5.54
N ASN A 290 -20.84 -6.63 -6.18
CA ASN A 290 -21.61 -6.61 -7.42
C ASN A 290 -23.00 -5.98 -7.26
N LEU A 291 -23.70 -6.29 -6.16
CA LEU A 291 -25.05 -5.78 -5.87
C LEU A 291 -25.07 -4.28 -5.58
N LEU A 292 -23.98 -3.71 -5.06
CA LEU A 292 -23.91 -2.28 -4.73
C LEU A 292 -23.42 -1.38 -5.87
N VAL A 293 -22.80 -1.94 -6.92
CA VAL A 293 -22.45 -1.21 -8.16
C VAL A 293 -23.63 -0.41 -8.77
N PRO A 294 -24.83 -0.99 -9.02
CA PRO A 294 -25.96 -0.22 -9.55
C PRO A 294 -26.44 0.87 -8.57
N VAL A 295 -26.39 0.59 -7.26
CA VAL A 295 -26.78 1.57 -6.21
C VAL A 295 -25.85 2.78 -6.23
N MET A 296 -24.53 2.57 -6.24
CA MET A 296 -23.53 3.65 -6.29
C MET A 296 -23.52 4.41 -7.62
N ARG A 297 -23.79 3.75 -8.75
CA ARG A 297 -23.91 4.43 -10.06
C ARG A 297 -25.10 5.39 -10.11
N ALA A 298 -26.24 4.97 -9.56
CA ALA A 298 -27.45 5.80 -9.53
C ALA A 298 -27.45 6.83 -8.38
N ARG A 299 -26.72 6.55 -7.28
CA ARG A 299 -26.57 7.43 -6.11
C ARG A 299 -25.11 7.40 -5.60
N PRO A 300 -24.20 8.17 -6.21
CA PRO A 300 -22.85 8.35 -5.70
C PRO A 300 -22.87 8.89 -4.26
N GLY A 301 -22.02 8.37 -3.38
CA GLY A 301 -22.01 8.75 -1.96
C GLY A 301 -23.20 8.25 -1.14
N TYR A 302 -23.91 7.19 -1.57
CA TYR A 302 -24.94 6.54 -0.74
C TYR A 302 -24.28 5.81 0.45
N LEU A 303 -24.18 6.53 1.57
CA LEU A 303 -23.36 6.22 2.75
C LEU A 303 -23.55 4.80 3.31
N GLN A 304 -24.78 4.27 3.29
CA GLN A 304 -25.08 2.91 3.74
C GLN A 304 -24.33 1.84 2.91
N SER A 305 -24.17 2.06 1.60
CA SER A 305 -23.36 1.19 0.74
C SER A 305 -21.87 1.39 0.99
N GLU A 306 -21.39 2.62 1.20
CA GLU A 306 -19.98 2.87 1.52
C GLU A 306 -19.57 2.16 2.82
N TYR A 307 -20.41 2.21 3.87
CA TYR A 307 -20.12 1.47 5.11
C TYR A 307 -20.08 -0.05 4.89
N LEU A 308 -21.07 -0.61 4.19
CA LEU A 308 -21.16 -2.05 3.94
C LEU A 308 -20.00 -2.55 3.07
N LEU A 309 -19.61 -1.80 2.03
CA LEU A 309 -18.42 -2.06 1.23
C LEU A 309 -17.14 -1.95 2.05
N GLY A 310 -17.03 -0.92 2.90
CA GLY A 310 -15.91 -0.73 3.81
C GLY A 310 -15.70 -1.90 4.78
N MET A 311 -16.79 -2.48 5.29
CA MET A 311 -16.78 -3.71 6.08
C MET A 311 -16.42 -4.94 5.24
N SER A 312 -17.00 -5.07 4.04
CA SER A 312 -16.76 -6.19 3.12
C SER A 312 -15.28 -6.26 2.69
N ASP A 313 -14.74 -5.14 2.20
CA ASP A 313 -13.35 -5.02 1.80
C ASP A 313 -12.38 -5.24 2.97
N PHE A 314 -12.72 -4.82 4.20
CA PHE A 314 -11.90 -5.11 5.37
C PHE A 314 -11.82 -6.61 5.66
N LEU A 315 -12.94 -7.34 5.56
CA LEU A 315 -13.01 -8.77 5.81
C LEU A 315 -12.35 -9.60 4.69
N GLN A 316 -12.34 -9.09 3.45
CA GLN A 316 -11.54 -9.63 2.34
C GLN A 316 -10.05 -9.27 2.42
N GLY A 317 -9.64 -8.35 3.30
CA GLY A 317 -8.26 -7.86 3.39
C GLY A 317 -7.86 -6.78 2.37
N ASN A 318 -8.83 -6.24 1.62
CA ASN A 318 -8.67 -5.17 0.63
C ASN A 318 -8.49 -3.79 1.30
N LEU A 319 -7.44 -3.63 2.11
CA LEU A 319 -7.30 -2.50 3.06
C LEU A 319 -7.42 -1.10 2.42
N GLU A 320 -6.91 -0.89 1.21
CA GLU A 320 -7.04 0.41 0.52
C GLU A 320 -8.49 0.76 0.17
N ARG A 321 -9.28 -0.23 -0.26
CA ARG A 321 -10.70 -0.06 -0.59
C ARG A 321 -11.52 0.14 0.68
N ALA A 322 -11.22 -0.64 1.72
CA ALA A 322 -11.80 -0.48 3.05
C ALA A 322 -11.54 0.93 3.60
N ASN A 323 -10.30 1.43 3.51
CA ASN A 323 -9.92 2.76 3.95
C ASN A 323 -10.69 3.85 3.18
N PHE A 324 -10.76 3.78 1.85
CA PHE A 324 -11.50 4.75 1.03
C PHE A 324 -12.99 4.80 1.41
N ASN A 325 -13.66 3.64 1.40
CA ASN A 325 -15.10 3.53 1.66
C ASN A 325 -15.45 3.96 3.10
N LEU A 326 -14.64 3.59 4.09
CA LEU A 326 -14.88 3.96 5.50
C LEU A 326 -14.52 5.43 5.81
N ASP A 327 -13.49 6.01 5.17
CA ASP A 327 -13.13 7.43 5.39
C ASP A 327 -14.19 8.38 4.80
N ASN A 328 -14.82 8.03 3.67
CA ASN A 328 -16.01 8.74 3.16
C ASN A 328 -17.17 8.69 4.18
N PHE A 329 -17.53 7.50 4.65
CA PHE A 329 -18.60 7.32 5.63
C PHE A 329 -18.33 8.06 6.95
N VAL A 330 -17.09 8.00 7.46
CA VAL A 330 -16.69 8.66 8.72
C VAL A 330 -16.60 10.19 8.56
N LYS A 331 -16.31 10.72 7.36
CA LYS A 331 -16.45 12.17 7.08
C LYS A 331 -17.90 12.64 7.20
N ALA A 332 -18.86 11.87 6.68
CA ALA A 332 -20.28 12.20 6.76
C ALA A 332 -20.88 11.95 8.16
N HIS A 333 -20.38 10.94 8.88
CA HIS A 333 -20.85 10.55 10.21
C HIS A 333 -19.70 10.48 11.24
N PRO A 334 -19.09 11.61 11.62
CA PRO A 334 -17.92 11.64 12.50
C PRO A 334 -18.18 11.11 13.92
N GLY A 335 -19.46 11.06 14.35
CA GLY A 335 -19.88 10.45 15.62
C GLY A 335 -20.06 8.93 15.59
N HIS A 336 -20.00 8.27 14.42
CA HIS A 336 -20.31 6.84 14.29
C HIS A 336 -19.14 5.95 14.76
N ALA A 337 -19.07 5.74 16.08
CA ALA A 337 -17.95 5.12 16.79
C ALA A 337 -17.47 3.79 16.21
N ALA A 338 -18.37 2.89 15.80
CA ALA A 338 -18.00 1.58 15.25
C ALA A 338 -17.22 1.70 13.92
N ALA A 339 -17.67 2.59 13.02
CA ALA A 339 -16.98 2.85 11.75
C ALA A 339 -15.63 3.54 11.97
N ARG A 340 -15.58 4.46 12.94
CA ARG A 340 -14.35 5.20 13.30
C ARG A 340 -13.30 4.29 13.94
N LYS A 341 -13.72 3.33 14.79
CA LYS A 341 -12.87 2.22 15.28
C LYS A 341 -12.40 1.31 14.13
N LEU A 342 -13.30 0.92 13.22
CA LEU A 342 -12.97 0.06 12.09
C LEU A 342 -11.95 0.71 11.14
N LEU A 343 -12.12 1.98 10.78
CA LEU A 343 -11.18 2.75 9.97
C LEU A 343 -9.80 2.87 10.67
N ALA A 344 -9.78 3.03 12.00
CA ALA A 344 -8.53 3.00 12.75
C ALA A 344 -7.86 1.61 12.73
N ILE A 345 -8.61 0.51 12.77
CA ILE A 345 -8.08 -0.86 12.63
C ILE A 345 -7.50 -1.08 11.21
N VAL A 346 -8.17 -0.57 10.17
CA VAL A 346 -7.66 -0.57 8.78
C VAL A 346 -6.32 0.19 8.71
N GLY A 347 -6.30 1.43 9.21
CA GLY A 347 -5.09 2.26 9.26
C GLY A 347 -3.95 1.61 10.05
N LEU A 348 -4.23 0.93 11.18
CA LEU A 348 -3.23 0.15 11.92
C LEU A 348 -2.68 -1.01 11.10
N LYS A 349 -3.53 -1.78 10.38
CA LYS A 349 -3.08 -2.86 9.49
C LYS A 349 -2.20 -2.35 8.34
N GLN A 350 -2.52 -1.19 7.77
CA GLN A 350 -1.70 -0.50 6.75
C GLN A 350 -0.41 0.12 7.30
N GLY A 351 -0.21 0.15 8.62
CA GLY A 351 0.93 0.82 9.26
C GLY A 351 0.78 2.35 9.41
N ASN A 352 -0.37 2.92 9.05
CA ASN A 352 -0.71 4.33 9.25
C ASN A 352 -1.15 4.58 10.71
N THR A 353 -0.26 4.27 11.64
CA THR A 353 -0.47 4.38 13.08
C THR A 353 -0.86 5.80 13.52
N ARG A 354 -0.33 6.83 12.84
CA ARG A 354 -0.68 8.24 13.12
C ARG A 354 -2.18 8.50 12.89
N ARG A 355 -2.72 8.08 11.73
CA ARG A 355 -4.14 8.29 11.41
C ARG A 355 -5.06 7.54 12.36
N ALA A 356 -4.67 6.35 12.82
CA ALA A 356 -5.41 5.60 13.83
C ALA A 356 -5.53 6.39 15.16
N ILE A 357 -4.45 7.01 15.64
CA ILE A 357 -4.48 7.87 16.83
C ILE A 357 -5.38 9.09 16.58
N GLU A 358 -5.23 9.80 15.45
CA GLU A 358 -6.06 10.96 15.09
C GLU A 358 -7.57 10.64 15.03
N LEU A 359 -7.93 9.40 14.67
CA LEU A 359 -9.33 8.94 14.64
C LEU A 359 -9.86 8.61 16.04
N LEU A 360 -9.07 7.94 16.88
CA LEU A 360 -9.50 7.39 18.17
C LEU A 360 -9.37 8.36 19.34
N GLU A 361 -8.31 9.18 19.39
CA GLU A 361 -7.98 10.08 20.50
C GLU A 361 -9.14 11.01 20.91
N PRO A 362 -9.94 11.60 19.98
CA PRO A 362 -11.09 12.44 20.34
C PRO A 362 -12.25 11.67 21.00
N MET A 363 -12.32 10.35 20.85
CA MET A 363 -13.43 9.52 21.32
C MET A 363 -13.33 9.18 22.82
N LYS A 364 -12.15 9.35 23.44
CA LYS A 364 -11.88 8.90 24.81
C LYS A 364 -12.72 9.59 25.90
N GLN A 365 -13.26 10.78 25.62
CA GLN A 365 -14.12 11.51 26.55
C GLN A 365 -15.61 11.12 26.42
N SER A 366 -16.06 10.65 25.25
CA SER A 366 -17.44 10.17 25.06
C SER A 366 -17.60 8.67 25.34
N LEU A 367 -16.53 7.89 25.21
CA LEU A 367 -16.53 6.43 25.37
C LEU A 367 -15.60 5.97 26.51
N LYS A 368 -15.73 6.59 27.69
CA LYS A 368 -14.90 6.35 28.90
C LYS A 368 -14.93 4.92 29.46
N THR A 369 -15.86 4.10 28.96
CA THR A 369 -16.12 2.72 29.38
C THR A 369 -16.02 1.71 28.22
N ASP A 370 -15.43 2.10 27.07
CA ASP A 370 -15.21 1.21 25.91
C ASP A 370 -13.80 0.58 25.96
N PRO A 371 -13.62 -0.65 26.46
CA PRO A 371 -12.31 -1.30 26.51
C PRO A 371 -11.70 -1.54 25.12
N GLN A 372 -12.54 -1.61 24.07
CA GLN A 372 -12.04 -1.75 22.69
C GLN A 372 -11.42 -0.43 22.19
N LEU A 373 -11.97 0.73 22.57
CA LEU A 373 -11.34 2.02 22.25
C LEU A 373 -9.95 2.12 22.90
N PHE A 374 -9.86 1.83 24.20
CA PHE A 374 -8.61 1.95 24.95
C PHE A 374 -7.55 0.93 24.49
N SER A 375 -7.93 -0.32 24.22
CA SER A 375 -6.99 -1.31 23.65
C SER A 375 -6.52 -0.93 22.23
N LEU A 376 -7.37 -0.36 21.38
CA LEU A 376 -6.96 0.15 20.06
C LEU A 376 -6.02 1.36 20.16
N LEU A 377 -6.26 2.29 21.10
CA LEU A 377 -5.31 3.37 21.40
C LEU A 377 -3.98 2.81 21.91
N GLY A 378 -4.02 1.83 22.81
CA GLY A 378 -2.87 1.09 23.31
C GLY A 378 -2.02 0.49 22.20
N ALA A 379 -2.62 -0.34 21.35
CA ALA A 379 -1.98 -0.94 20.18
C ALA A 379 -1.43 0.10 19.19
N ALA A 380 -2.09 1.25 19.04
CA ALA A 380 -1.60 2.36 18.22
C ALA A 380 -0.37 3.05 18.84
N TYR A 381 -0.40 3.40 20.12
CA TYR A 381 0.75 3.99 20.80
C TYR A 381 1.94 3.02 20.90
N LEU A 382 1.69 1.72 21.02
CA LEU A 382 2.71 0.67 20.95
C LEU A 382 3.39 0.64 19.57
N ARG A 383 2.61 0.61 18.48
CA ARG A 383 3.12 0.72 17.10
C ARG A 383 3.80 2.07 16.80
N ALA A 384 3.52 3.11 17.59
CA ALA A 384 4.18 4.41 17.50
C ALA A 384 5.49 4.49 18.31
N GLY A 385 5.92 3.39 18.95
CA GLY A 385 7.12 3.34 19.79
C GLY A 385 6.99 4.09 21.13
N LYS A 386 5.77 4.33 21.60
CA LYS A 386 5.46 5.13 22.80
C LYS A 386 4.92 4.24 23.91
N ALA A 387 5.73 3.26 24.35
CA ALA A 387 5.31 2.18 25.25
C ALA A 387 4.57 2.67 26.50
N ASN A 388 5.07 3.69 27.22
CA ASN A 388 4.41 4.22 28.42
C ASN A 388 2.97 4.71 28.16
N LYS A 389 2.70 5.27 26.97
CA LYS A 389 1.34 5.65 26.54
C LYS A 389 0.51 4.49 26.00
N ALA A 390 1.16 3.41 25.56
CA ALA A 390 0.45 2.17 25.27
C ALA A 390 -0.08 1.59 26.59
N ASN A 391 0.78 1.48 27.60
CA ASN A 391 0.44 1.01 28.95
C ASN A 391 -0.70 1.84 29.58
N GLU A 392 -0.62 3.18 29.58
CA GLU A 392 -1.68 4.11 30.03
C GLU A 392 -3.10 3.70 29.55
N TYR A 393 -3.23 3.27 28.28
CA TYR A 393 -4.50 2.85 27.71
C TYR A 393 -4.75 1.34 27.79
N LEU A 394 -3.72 0.49 27.88
CA LEU A 394 -3.87 -0.96 28.01
C LEU A 394 -4.22 -1.39 29.44
N GLU A 395 -3.66 -0.71 30.44
CA GLU A 395 -4.05 -0.80 31.85
C GLU A 395 -5.53 -0.41 31.98
N ARG A 396 -5.92 0.76 31.45
CA ARG A 396 -7.33 1.20 31.46
C ARG A 396 -8.27 0.27 30.69
N ALA A 397 -7.80 -0.37 29.62
CA ALA A 397 -8.57 -1.36 28.89
C ALA A 397 -8.76 -2.67 29.70
N ALA A 398 -7.74 -3.08 30.46
CA ALA A 398 -7.79 -4.26 31.33
C ALA A 398 -8.64 -4.00 32.59
N GLU A 399 -8.60 -2.81 33.18
CA GLU A 399 -9.53 -2.40 34.26
C GLU A 399 -11.00 -2.51 33.83
N LEU A 400 -11.31 -2.13 32.59
CA LEU A 400 -12.66 -2.15 32.03
C LEU A 400 -13.11 -3.54 31.55
N ALA A 401 -12.17 -4.49 31.40
CA ALA A 401 -12.45 -5.85 30.93
C ALA A 401 -11.37 -6.83 31.44
N PRO A 402 -11.37 -7.17 32.75
CA PRO A 402 -10.31 -7.99 33.35
C PRO A 402 -10.22 -9.40 32.74
N GLU A 403 -11.34 -9.96 32.28
CA GLU A 403 -11.37 -11.29 31.63
C GLU A 403 -10.96 -11.27 30.15
N ALA A 404 -10.62 -10.11 29.58
CA ALA A 404 -10.18 -9.99 28.20
C ALA A 404 -8.70 -10.39 28.04
N GLU A 405 -8.44 -11.69 27.90
CA GLU A 405 -7.12 -12.29 27.63
C GLU A 405 -6.33 -11.59 26.52
N ASN A 406 -7.02 -11.15 25.46
CA ASN A 406 -6.43 -10.43 24.33
C ASN A 406 -5.96 -9.01 24.70
N ILE A 407 -6.57 -8.39 25.71
CA ILE A 407 -6.17 -7.10 26.27
C ILE A 407 -5.02 -7.31 27.26
N LYS A 408 -5.11 -8.31 28.16
CA LYS A 408 -3.99 -8.75 29.03
C LYS A 408 -2.71 -9.05 28.20
N THR A 409 -2.86 -9.75 27.07
CA THR A 409 -1.75 -10.06 26.15
C THR A 409 -1.18 -8.82 25.46
N GLN A 410 -2.03 -7.83 25.12
CA GLN A 410 -1.54 -6.55 24.58
C GLN A 410 -0.84 -5.71 25.66
N LEU A 411 -1.35 -5.69 26.89
CA LEU A 411 -0.71 -5.03 28.04
C LEU A 411 0.67 -5.64 28.30
N ALA A 412 0.80 -6.97 28.34
CA ALA A 412 2.08 -7.65 28.42
C ALA A 412 3.09 -7.21 27.33
N LEU A 413 2.63 -7.09 26.07
CA LEU A 413 3.46 -6.55 24.98
C LEU A 413 3.84 -5.08 25.18
N GLY A 414 2.99 -4.30 25.87
CA GLY A 414 3.28 -2.95 26.36
C GLY A 414 4.41 -2.91 27.39
N HIS A 415 4.29 -3.68 28.48
CA HIS A 415 5.33 -3.84 29.50
C HIS A 415 6.67 -4.28 28.87
N LEU A 416 6.65 -5.31 28.00
CA LEU A 416 7.82 -5.79 27.27
C LEU A 416 8.47 -4.71 26.39
N ALA A 417 7.69 -3.80 25.81
CA ALA A 417 8.18 -2.68 25.00
C ALA A 417 8.64 -1.47 25.84
N ALA A 418 8.12 -1.32 27.07
CA ALA A 418 8.60 -0.36 28.05
C ALA A 418 9.90 -0.81 28.75
N GLY A 419 10.27 -2.09 28.60
CA GLY A 419 11.44 -2.70 29.22
C GLY A 419 11.13 -3.54 30.46
N ASP A 420 9.91 -3.43 31.00
CA ASP A 420 9.42 -4.30 32.06
C ASP A 420 9.13 -5.71 31.53
N THR A 421 10.18 -6.52 31.52
CA THR A 421 10.07 -7.95 31.17
C THR A 421 9.43 -8.76 32.31
N ALA A 422 9.47 -8.31 33.56
CA ALA A 422 8.94 -9.08 34.69
C ALA A 422 7.40 -9.04 34.71
N GLY A 423 6.80 -7.85 34.70
CA GLY A 423 5.34 -7.69 34.58
C GLY A 423 4.81 -8.24 33.26
N GLY A 424 5.57 -8.05 32.17
CA GLY A 424 5.26 -8.63 30.87
C GLY A 424 5.25 -10.17 30.83
N ILE A 425 6.13 -10.84 31.57
CA ILE A 425 6.09 -12.31 31.73
C ILE A 425 4.93 -12.73 32.63
N SER A 426 4.73 -12.08 33.79
CA SER A 426 3.66 -12.43 34.73
C SER A 426 2.29 -12.44 34.05
N LEU A 427 1.95 -11.35 33.34
CA LEU A 427 0.68 -11.22 32.62
C LEU A 427 0.47 -12.29 31.52
N LEU A 428 1.55 -12.87 30.99
CA LEU A 428 1.49 -13.96 30.01
C LEU A 428 1.46 -15.34 30.67
N GLU A 429 2.14 -15.53 31.81
CA GLU A 429 1.99 -16.72 32.66
C GLU A 429 0.55 -16.83 33.19
N ASP A 430 -0.05 -15.71 33.63
CA ASP A 430 -1.45 -15.62 34.08
C ASP A 430 -2.45 -16.01 32.98
N VAL A 431 -2.30 -15.45 31.77
CA VAL A 431 -3.16 -15.82 30.62
C VAL A 431 -2.95 -17.28 30.20
N ALA A 432 -1.71 -17.79 30.25
CA ALA A 432 -1.44 -19.20 29.95
C ALA A 432 -1.91 -20.18 31.05
N ALA A 433 -2.21 -19.69 32.26
CA ALA A 433 -2.70 -20.49 33.39
C ALA A 433 -4.22 -20.60 33.47
N ALA A 434 -4.97 -19.64 32.91
CA ALA A 434 -6.44 -19.54 32.98
C ALA A 434 -7.21 -20.60 32.14
N ASP A 435 -6.56 -21.71 31.79
CA ASP A 435 -6.98 -22.74 30.83
C ASP A 435 -7.40 -22.21 29.43
N ALA A 436 -7.00 -20.98 29.12
CA ALA A 436 -7.21 -20.27 27.86
C ALA A 436 -6.66 -21.01 26.63
N ASP A 437 -7.01 -20.50 25.43
CA ASP A 437 -6.24 -20.85 24.24
C ASP A 437 -4.83 -20.24 24.33
N VAL A 438 -3.84 -21.12 24.53
CA VAL A 438 -2.42 -20.76 24.67
C VAL A 438 -1.86 -20.15 23.36
N GLY A 439 -2.60 -20.21 22.24
CA GLY A 439 -2.29 -19.67 20.91
C GLY A 439 -1.36 -18.45 20.84
N PHE A 440 -1.89 -17.22 20.90
CA PHE A 440 -1.05 -16.02 20.71
C PHE A 440 -0.25 -15.62 21.97
N ALA A 441 -0.84 -15.76 23.17
CA ALA A 441 -0.16 -15.43 24.42
C ALA A 441 1.07 -16.32 24.67
N GLY A 442 0.92 -17.63 24.51
CA GLY A 442 2.01 -18.61 24.61
C GLY A 442 3.06 -18.45 23.51
N LEU A 443 2.67 -18.06 22.29
CA LEU A 443 3.61 -17.70 21.23
C LEU A 443 4.50 -16.51 21.62
N VAL A 444 3.97 -15.50 22.30
CA VAL A 444 4.76 -14.38 22.85
C VAL A 444 5.62 -14.85 24.03
N LEU A 445 5.03 -15.58 24.99
CA LEU A 445 5.71 -16.06 26.19
C LEU A 445 6.92 -16.95 25.85
N ALA A 446 6.75 -17.90 24.93
CA ALA A 446 7.83 -18.74 24.44
C ALA A 446 8.93 -17.92 23.74
N GLN A 447 8.59 -16.87 22.98
CA GLN A 447 9.59 -15.98 22.37
C GLN A 447 10.36 -15.17 23.42
N VAL A 448 9.72 -14.71 24.49
CA VAL A 448 10.39 -14.03 25.61
C VAL A 448 11.34 -14.99 26.33
N TYR A 449 10.90 -16.22 26.65
CA TYR A 449 11.77 -17.24 27.22
C TYR A 449 12.95 -17.64 26.30
N LEU A 450 12.74 -17.70 24.98
CA LEU A 450 13.81 -17.94 24.01
C LEU A 450 14.85 -16.81 23.99
N ARG A 451 14.39 -15.55 24.05
CA ARG A 451 15.24 -14.35 24.13
C ARG A 451 16.06 -14.34 25.43
N ASP A 452 15.42 -14.68 26.54
CA ASP A 452 15.98 -14.63 27.89
C ASP A 452 16.69 -15.95 28.28
N LYS A 453 16.87 -16.85 27.31
CA LYS A 453 17.56 -18.15 27.41
C LYS A 453 16.94 -19.14 28.42
N GLN A 454 15.70 -18.93 28.83
CA GLN A 454 14.90 -19.83 29.68
C GLN A 454 14.34 -21.00 28.85
N TYR A 455 15.23 -21.73 28.17
CA TYR A 455 14.86 -22.68 27.12
C TYR A 455 13.94 -23.81 27.60
N ASP A 456 14.04 -24.24 28.85
CA ASP A 456 13.18 -25.31 29.38
C ASP A 456 11.74 -24.82 29.65
N LYS A 457 11.55 -23.56 30.10
CA LYS A 457 10.21 -22.93 30.11
C LYS A 457 9.65 -22.80 28.68
N ALA A 458 10.48 -22.41 27.70
CA ALA A 458 10.06 -22.34 26.30
C ALA A 458 9.66 -23.73 25.73
N LEU A 459 10.33 -24.81 26.16
CA LEU A 459 9.96 -26.20 25.84
C LEU A 459 8.71 -26.68 26.57
N GLU A 460 8.36 -26.12 27.73
CA GLU A 460 7.11 -26.41 28.42
C GLU A 460 5.92 -25.73 27.72
N VAL A 461 6.00 -24.42 27.46
CA VAL A 461 4.98 -23.68 26.71
C VAL A 461 4.77 -24.29 25.32
N GLY A 462 5.86 -24.63 24.62
CA GLY A 462 5.79 -25.30 23.31
C GLY A 462 5.13 -26.68 23.34
N ARG A 463 5.19 -27.42 24.47
CA ARG A 463 4.46 -28.69 24.63
C ARG A 463 2.99 -28.46 24.93
N LYS A 464 2.66 -27.61 25.91
CA LYS A 464 1.26 -27.23 26.23
C LYS A 464 0.51 -26.69 25.02
N MET A 465 1.17 -25.91 24.16
CA MET A 465 0.59 -25.46 22.89
C MET A 465 0.36 -26.59 21.89
N ALA A 466 1.30 -27.54 21.75
CA ALA A 466 1.14 -28.69 20.84
C ALA A 466 0.06 -29.67 21.32
N GLU A 467 -0.11 -29.80 22.63
CA GLU A 467 -1.15 -30.62 23.27
C GLU A 467 -2.56 -30.06 23.02
N LYS A 468 -2.74 -28.72 23.07
CA LYS A 468 -4.02 -28.07 22.72
C LYS A 468 -4.25 -27.85 21.22
N GLN A 469 -3.19 -27.73 20.41
CA GLN A 469 -3.27 -27.39 18.98
C GLN A 469 -2.42 -28.35 18.12
N ALA A 470 -2.85 -29.62 18.04
CA ALA A 470 -2.10 -30.69 17.35
C ALA A 470 -1.99 -30.52 15.82
N ASP A 471 -2.78 -29.62 15.22
CA ASP A 471 -2.75 -29.21 13.82
C ASP A 471 -1.88 -27.96 13.56
N ASN A 472 -1.33 -27.33 14.61
CA ASN A 472 -0.50 -26.14 14.49
C ASN A 472 1.01 -26.48 14.39
N PRO A 473 1.74 -26.03 13.35
CA PRO A 473 3.18 -26.25 13.21
C PRO A 473 4.05 -25.27 14.04
N PHE A 474 3.51 -24.15 14.54
CA PHE A 474 4.27 -23.14 15.31
C PHE A 474 4.88 -23.67 16.62
N PRO A 475 4.17 -24.45 17.47
CA PRO A 475 4.72 -24.98 18.73
C PRO A 475 5.96 -25.85 18.51
N HIS A 476 5.94 -26.71 17.49
CA HIS A 476 7.07 -27.54 17.11
C HIS A 476 8.28 -26.73 16.63
N ASN A 477 8.06 -25.63 15.90
CA ASN A 477 9.12 -24.70 15.52
C ASN A 477 9.66 -23.89 16.72
N LEU A 478 8.83 -23.54 17.72
CA LEU A 478 9.29 -22.92 18.97
C LEU A 478 10.16 -23.88 19.79
N MET A 479 9.72 -25.14 19.95
CA MET A 479 10.51 -26.18 20.60
C MET A 479 11.85 -26.41 19.89
N ALA A 480 11.87 -26.38 18.56
CA ALA A 480 13.11 -26.47 17.80
C ALA A 480 14.08 -25.31 18.08
N LEU A 481 13.58 -24.07 18.19
CA LEU A 481 14.40 -22.92 18.56
C LEU A 481 14.97 -23.07 19.99
N ALA A 482 14.19 -23.63 20.93
CA ALA A 482 14.65 -23.87 22.29
C ALA A 482 15.73 -24.96 22.35
N TYR A 483 15.55 -26.07 21.62
CA TYR A 483 16.58 -27.10 21.49
C TYR A 483 17.86 -26.57 20.83
N LEU A 484 17.77 -25.69 19.82
CA LEU A 484 18.95 -25.00 19.27
C LEU A 484 19.64 -24.09 20.29
N GLY A 485 18.87 -23.40 21.14
CA GLY A 485 19.39 -22.62 22.26
C GLY A 485 20.18 -23.46 23.27
N LYS A 486 19.72 -24.70 23.53
CA LYS A 486 20.42 -25.72 24.34
C LYS A 486 21.52 -26.48 23.58
N GLY A 487 21.74 -26.19 22.29
CA GLY A 487 22.72 -26.87 21.43
C GLY A 487 22.28 -28.25 20.90
N ASP A 488 21.09 -28.74 21.24
CA ASP A 488 20.57 -30.05 20.83
C ASP A 488 19.99 -30.01 19.42
N ARG A 489 20.88 -30.08 18.42
CA ARG A 489 20.51 -30.00 17.00
C ARG A 489 19.65 -31.17 16.52
N GLU A 490 19.73 -32.35 17.15
CA GLU A 490 18.95 -33.52 16.75
C GLU A 490 17.53 -33.56 17.33
N LYS A 491 17.30 -33.01 18.53
CA LYS A 491 15.92 -32.74 18.97
C LYS A 491 15.33 -31.56 18.18
N ALA A 492 16.12 -30.54 17.87
CA ALA A 492 15.69 -29.44 17.01
C ALA A 492 15.28 -29.91 15.61
N ARG A 493 16.10 -30.75 14.96
CA ARG A 493 15.79 -31.36 13.65
C ARG A 493 14.47 -32.12 13.71
N ARG A 494 14.27 -32.99 14.71
CA ARG A 494 13.04 -33.78 14.87
C ARG A 494 11.81 -32.89 15.04
N ALA A 495 11.88 -31.85 15.87
CA ALA A 495 10.78 -30.90 16.04
C ALA A 495 10.47 -30.13 14.74
N LEU A 496 11.47 -29.76 13.93
CA LEU A 496 11.25 -29.12 12.62
C LEU A 496 10.66 -30.07 11.59
N MET A 497 11.04 -31.35 11.60
CA MET A 497 10.44 -32.37 10.73
C MET A 497 8.98 -32.63 11.10
N GLU A 498 8.64 -32.58 12.39
CA GLU A 498 7.24 -32.72 12.84
C GLU A 498 6.39 -31.50 12.45
N ALA A 499 6.91 -30.28 12.57
CA ALA A 499 6.26 -29.08 12.04
C ALA A 499 5.99 -29.18 10.52
N LEU A 500 6.89 -29.82 9.76
CA LEU A 500 6.74 -30.07 8.33
C LEU A 500 5.91 -31.33 7.98
N ARG A 501 5.63 -32.21 8.95
CA ARG A 501 4.65 -33.30 8.82
C ARG A 501 3.23 -32.75 8.96
N ILE A 502 3.05 -31.80 9.87
CA ILE A 502 1.79 -31.08 10.09
C ILE A 502 1.49 -30.14 8.91
N ALA A 503 2.45 -29.27 8.56
CA ALA A 503 2.29 -28.28 7.48
C ALA A 503 3.51 -28.32 6.52
N PRO A 504 3.43 -29.07 5.41
CA PRO A 504 4.55 -29.26 4.47
C PRO A 504 5.07 -27.97 3.81
N ASP A 505 4.28 -26.91 3.75
CA ASP A 505 4.61 -25.60 3.21
C ASP A 505 5.14 -24.60 4.26
N PHE A 506 5.27 -25.01 5.53
CA PHE A 506 5.60 -24.11 6.63
C PHE A 506 7.04 -23.56 6.57
N ILE A 507 7.18 -22.41 5.90
CA ILE A 507 8.43 -21.70 5.62
C ILE A 507 9.34 -21.54 6.85
N PRO A 508 8.87 -21.16 8.06
CA PRO A 508 9.74 -21.00 9.22
C PRO A 508 10.53 -22.26 9.57
N ALA A 509 9.88 -23.44 9.51
CA ALA A 509 10.55 -24.70 9.78
C ALA A 509 11.57 -25.06 8.69
N ARG A 510 11.26 -24.82 7.41
CA ARG A 510 12.21 -25.03 6.30
C ARG A 510 13.46 -24.13 6.43
N LEU A 511 13.28 -22.85 6.77
CA LEU A 511 14.38 -21.90 6.98
C LEU A 511 15.24 -22.27 8.20
N ASN A 512 14.63 -22.76 9.28
CA ASN A 512 15.34 -23.22 10.45
C ASN A 512 16.11 -24.53 10.18
N LEU A 513 15.51 -25.48 9.46
CA LEU A 513 16.17 -26.73 9.07
C LEU A 513 17.36 -26.48 8.15
N ALA A 514 17.20 -25.60 7.14
CA ALA A 514 18.31 -25.16 6.29
C ALA A 514 19.47 -24.52 7.07
N ARG A 515 19.16 -23.77 8.14
CA ARG A 515 20.17 -23.17 9.04
C ARG A 515 20.95 -24.23 9.82
N ILE A 516 20.29 -25.31 10.26
CA ILE A 516 20.96 -26.45 10.92
C ILE A 516 21.86 -27.17 9.91
N GLU A 517 21.30 -27.52 8.74
CA GLU A 517 22.00 -28.28 7.71
C GLU A 517 23.25 -27.57 7.17
N ALA A 518 23.18 -26.25 6.95
CA ALA A 518 24.35 -25.46 6.51
C ALA A 518 25.42 -25.30 7.61
N ALA A 519 25.02 -25.23 8.88
CA ALA A 519 25.95 -25.18 10.01
C ALA A 519 26.66 -26.52 10.28
N GLU A 520 26.05 -27.63 9.87
CA GLU A 520 26.58 -28.99 9.99
C GLU A 520 27.24 -29.49 8.69
N GLY A 521 27.47 -28.60 7.71
CA GLY A 521 28.15 -28.92 6.46
C GLY A 521 27.35 -29.75 5.45
N ARG A 522 26.07 -30.05 5.71
CA ARG A 522 25.19 -30.77 4.78
C ARG A 522 24.52 -29.79 3.81
N GLU A 523 25.35 -29.16 3.00
CA GLU A 523 25.00 -28.00 2.18
C GLU A 523 23.92 -28.30 1.13
N ASP A 524 23.93 -29.48 0.52
CA ASP A 524 22.90 -29.88 -0.46
C ASP A 524 21.52 -30.03 0.17
N GLN A 525 21.45 -30.45 1.44
CA GLN A 525 20.19 -30.51 2.18
C GLN A 525 19.68 -29.10 2.45
N ALA A 526 20.55 -28.21 2.93
CA ALA A 526 20.20 -26.80 3.15
C ALA A 526 19.73 -26.11 1.86
N ARG A 527 20.44 -26.35 0.74
CA ARG A 527 20.07 -25.89 -0.60
C ARG A 527 18.69 -26.42 -1.01
N LYS A 528 18.40 -27.70 -0.79
CA LYS A 528 17.08 -28.32 -1.06
C LYS A 528 15.95 -27.68 -0.25
N GLN A 529 16.15 -27.41 1.04
CA GLN A 529 15.12 -26.75 1.86
C GLN A 529 14.87 -25.29 1.41
N LEU A 530 15.93 -24.55 1.09
CA LEU A 530 15.84 -23.16 0.61
C LEU A 530 15.16 -23.07 -0.75
N LEU A 531 15.42 -24.01 -1.67
CA LEU A 531 14.71 -24.10 -2.94
C LEU A 531 13.21 -24.40 -2.74
N LYS A 532 12.83 -25.26 -1.78
CA LYS A 532 11.41 -25.45 -1.45
C LYS A 532 10.74 -24.20 -0.89
N VAL A 533 11.44 -23.36 -0.12
CA VAL A 533 10.91 -22.04 0.27
C VAL A 533 10.66 -21.14 -0.94
N LEU A 534 11.48 -21.22 -2.00
CA LEU A 534 11.28 -20.46 -3.23
C LEU A 534 10.21 -21.06 -4.17
N GLU A 535 9.89 -22.34 -4.08
CA GLU A 535 8.71 -22.91 -4.76
C GLU A 535 7.40 -22.42 -4.13
N ILE A 536 7.36 -22.34 -2.79
CA ILE A 536 6.20 -21.84 -2.03
C ILE A 536 6.08 -20.32 -2.13
N SER A 537 7.21 -19.61 -2.09
CA SER A 537 7.28 -18.14 -2.12
C SER A 537 8.42 -17.66 -3.04
N PRO A 538 8.16 -17.51 -4.36
CA PRO A 538 9.18 -17.16 -5.36
C PRO A 538 9.91 -15.83 -5.17
N LYS A 539 9.44 -14.97 -4.24
CA LYS A 539 10.05 -13.68 -3.90
C LYS A 539 10.67 -13.63 -2.49
N HIS A 540 10.90 -14.78 -1.85
CA HIS A 540 11.39 -14.83 -0.47
C HIS A 540 12.89 -14.45 -0.34
N GLU A 541 13.19 -13.15 -0.26
CA GLU A 541 14.53 -12.55 -0.11
C GLU A 541 15.43 -13.30 0.89
N GLY A 542 14.95 -13.56 2.11
CA GLY A 542 15.70 -14.25 3.17
C GLY A 542 16.06 -15.71 2.88
N ALA A 543 15.54 -16.31 1.80
CA ALA A 543 15.95 -17.63 1.30
C ALA A 543 17.00 -17.48 0.18
N MET A 544 16.80 -16.52 -0.73
CA MET A 544 17.78 -16.17 -1.77
C MET A 544 19.12 -15.72 -1.16
N LEU A 545 19.10 -14.89 -0.11
CA LEU A 545 20.34 -14.47 0.59
C LEU A 545 21.05 -15.62 1.31
N ARG A 546 20.33 -16.68 1.71
CA ARG A 546 20.95 -17.90 2.27
C ARG A 546 21.57 -18.77 1.19
N LEU A 547 20.94 -18.87 0.01
CA LEU A 547 21.53 -19.51 -1.17
C LEU A 547 22.78 -18.74 -1.64
N ALA A 548 22.76 -17.40 -1.60
CA ALA A 548 23.93 -16.57 -1.88
C ALA A 548 25.09 -16.87 -0.92
N GLN A 549 24.82 -16.88 0.39
CA GLN A 549 25.81 -17.21 1.41
C GLN A 549 26.38 -18.63 1.26
N LEU A 550 25.54 -19.59 0.87
CA LEU A 550 25.96 -20.97 0.62
C LEU A 550 26.88 -21.05 -0.61
N ALA A 551 26.49 -20.42 -1.72
CA ALA A 551 27.32 -20.34 -2.93
C ALA A 551 28.65 -19.60 -2.69
N GLU A 552 28.67 -18.56 -1.85
CA GLU A 552 29.90 -17.87 -1.46
C GLU A 552 30.84 -18.78 -0.64
N LYS A 553 30.30 -19.54 0.32
CA LYS A 553 31.04 -20.55 1.09
C LYS A 553 31.62 -21.66 0.20
N GLN A 554 30.89 -22.03 -0.86
CA GLN A 554 31.33 -22.95 -1.93
C GLN A 554 32.33 -22.32 -2.92
N GLY A 555 32.75 -21.06 -2.72
CA GLY A 555 33.64 -20.33 -3.62
C GLY A 555 32.99 -19.86 -4.93
N ASN A 556 31.73 -20.20 -5.18
CA ASN A 556 30.96 -19.87 -6.38
C ASN A 556 30.44 -18.42 -6.33
N LYS A 557 31.39 -17.48 -6.42
CA LYS A 557 31.14 -16.02 -6.40
C LYS A 557 30.19 -15.54 -7.51
N LYS A 558 30.01 -16.30 -8.60
CA LYS A 558 29.06 -15.99 -9.67
C LYS A 558 27.62 -16.26 -9.21
N GLU A 559 27.34 -17.49 -8.78
CA GLU A 559 26.01 -17.87 -8.30
C GLU A 559 25.63 -17.08 -7.03
N ALA A 560 26.60 -16.81 -6.15
CA ALA A 560 26.38 -15.95 -4.98
C ALA A 560 25.84 -14.58 -5.39
N LEU A 561 26.47 -13.92 -6.36
CA LEU A 561 26.04 -12.61 -6.87
C LEU A 561 24.69 -12.68 -7.59
N GLU A 562 24.42 -13.75 -8.36
CA GLU A 562 23.12 -13.99 -9.00
C GLU A 562 21.98 -14.12 -7.98
N TRP A 563 22.21 -14.78 -6.84
CA TRP A 563 21.21 -14.87 -5.78
C TRP A 563 21.00 -13.55 -5.01
N VAL A 564 22.04 -12.72 -4.83
CA VAL A 564 21.87 -11.38 -4.24
C VAL A 564 21.10 -10.44 -5.19
N HIS A 565 21.34 -10.50 -6.51
CA HIS A 565 20.54 -9.75 -7.48
C HIS A 565 19.06 -10.15 -7.43
N LYS A 566 18.75 -11.45 -7.51
CA LYS A 566 17.38 -11.96 -7.37
C LYS A 566 16.73 -11.51 -6.06
N ALA A 567 17.47 -11.49 -4.95
CA ALA A 567 16.98 -11.03 -3.65
C ALA A 567 16.57 -9.55 -3.66
N PHE A 568 17.34 -8.70 -4.35
CA PHE A 568 17.07 -7.27 -4.50
C PHE A 568 15.93 -6.98 -5.49
N GLU A 569 15.83 -7.74 -6.58
CA GLU A 569 14.73 -7.67 -7.55
C GLU A 569 13.40 -8.16 -6.95
N ALA A 570 13.45 -9.21 -6.13
CA ALA A 570 12.29 -9.76 -5.44
C ALA A 570 11.70 -8.81 -4.39
N SER A 571 12.56 -8.03 -3.72
CA SER A 571 12.16 -6.97 -2.78
C SER A 571 13.10 -5.76 -2.89
N PRO A 572 12.71 -4.71 -3.63
CA PRO A 572 13.46 -3.45 -3.70
C PRO A 572 13.56 -2.66 -2.38
N GLN A 573 12.88 -3.14 -1.33
CA GLN A 573 13.02 -2.65 0.06
C GLN A 573 14.11 -3.41 0.84
N ALA A 574 14.68 -4.50 0.30
CA ALA A 574 15.70 -5.33 0.93
C ALA A 574 17.06 -4.62 1.00
N ILE A 575 17.19 -3.72 1.98
CA ILE A 575 18.41 -2.98 2.32
C ILE A 575 19.64 -3.90 2.41
N ARG A 576 19.47 -5.13 2.93
CA ARG A 576 20.58 -6.10 3.05
C ARG A 576 21.07 -6.60 1.68
N ALA A 577 20.15 -6.97 0.78
CA ALA A 577 20.52 -7.40 -0.57
C ALA A 577 21.18 -6.26 -1.36
N GLY A 578 20.57 -5.07 -1.33
CA GLY A 578 21.10 -3.88 -2.00
C GLY A 578 22.47 -3.45 -1.45
N ALA A 579 22.67 -3.46 -0.13
CA ALA A 579 23.97 -3.15 0.48
C ALA A 579 25.08 -4.14 0.08
N LEU A 580 24.76 -5.43 -0.11
CA LEU A 580 25.72 -6.41 -0.62
C LEU A 580 26.12 -6.10 -2.08
N LEU A 581 25.17 -5.73 -2.95
CA LEU A 581 25.46 -5.31 -4.32
C LEU A 581 26.28 -4.02 -4.37
N VAL A 582 25.91 -3.00 -3.58
CA VAL A 582 26.61 -1.72 -3.49
C VAL A 582 28.07 -1.95 -3.06
N ASN A 583 28.30 -2.70 -1.98
CA ASN A 583 29.66 -3.00 -1.52
C ASN A 583 30.46 -3.84 -2.53
N TYR A 584 29.82 -4.77 -3.25
CA TYR A 584 30.47 -5.53 -4.33
C TYR A 584 30.95 -4.60 -5.46
N TYR A 585 30.07 -3.73 -5.98
CA TYR A 585 30.41 -2.83 -7.08
C TYR A 585 31.40 -1.72 -6.67
N LEU A 586 31.30 -1.20 -5.44
CA LEU A 586 32.30 -0.28 -4.88
C LEU A 586 33.68 -0.96 -4.76
N LYS A 587 33.75 -2.18 -4.21
CA LYS A 587 35.01 -2.95 -4.11
C LYS A 587 35.59 -3.35 -5.48
N LYS A 588 34.75 -3.43 -6.52
CA LYS A 588 35.16 -3.61 -7.93
C LYS A 588 35.67 -2.33 -8.60
N GLY A 589 35.49 -1.15 -8.00
CA GLY A 589 35.78 0.14 -8.66
C GLY A 589 34.74 0.54 -9.71
N GLU A 590 33.50 0.04 -9.59
CA GLU A 590 32.41 0.25 -10.55
C GLU A 590 31.23 1.05 -9.92
N PRO A 591 31.44 2.24 -9.32
CA PRO A 591 30.44 2.93 -8.52
C PRO A 591 29.17 3.30 -9.30
N PHE A 592 29.29 3.58 -10.60
CA PHE A 592 28.13 3.83 -11.47
C PHE A 592 27.18 2.62 -11.61
N LYS A 593 27.65 1.39 -11.36
CA LYS A 593 26.77 0.21 -11.26
C LYS A 593 26.11 0.07 -9.89
N ALA A 594 26.68 0.66 -8.84
CA ALA A 594 26.08 0.67 -7.49
C ALA A 594 24.97 1.72 -7.35
N LEU A 595 25.08 2.84 -8.08
CA LEU A 595 24.22 4.02 -7.93
C LEU A 595 22.71 3.74 -8.10
N PRO A 596 22.24 2.92 -9.08
CA PRO A 596 20.81 2.60 -9.19
C PRO A 596 20.28 1.85 -7.96
N MET A 597 21.03 0.86 -7.47
CA MET A 597 20.64 0.07 -6.30
C MET A 597 20.60 0.95 -5.04
N ALA A 598 21.63 1.76 -4.82
CA ALA A 598 21.71 2.64 -3.66
C ALA A 598 20.61 3.72 -3.67
N ARG A 599 20.26 4.25 -4.86
CA ARG A 599 19.13 5.17 -5.02
C ARG A 599 17.80 4.49 -4.71
N VAL A 600 17.52 3.33 -5.31
CA VAL A 600 16.29 2.55 -5.04
C VAL A 600 16.16 2.19 -3.56
N MET A 601 17.26 1.85 -2.87
CA MET A 601 17.27 1.64 -1.42
C MET A 601 16.83 2.89 -0.65
N ALA A 602 17.39 4.06 -0.99
CA ALA A 602 17.11 5.32 -0.30
C ALA A 602 15.71 5.87 -0.61
N ASP A 603 15.27 5.83 -1.87
CA ASP A 603 13.95 6.31 -2.30
C ASP A 603 12.83 5.48 -1.64
N ASN A 604 13.00 4.15 -1.56
CA ASN A 604 12.07 3.27 -0.85
C ASN A 604 12.19 3.36 0.69
N ASN A 605 13.29 3.88 1.22
CA ASN A 605 13.53 3.96 2.67
C ASN A 605 14.14 5.32 3.10
N PRO A 606 13.47 6.47 2.92
CA PRO A 606 14.11 7.80 3.01
C PRO A 606 14.67 8.21 4.38
N ASN A 607 14.39 7.42 5.43
CA ASN A 607 14.88 7.62 6.79
C ASN A 607 15.73 6.45 7.31
N ASN A 608 16.03 5.43 6.50
CA ASN A 608 16.83 4.29 6.96
C ASN A 608 18.33 4.62 6.97
N PRO A 609 19.04 4.45 8.10
CA PRO A 609 20.46 4.78 8.21
C PRO A 609 21.35 4.13 7.15
N VAL A 610 21.17 2.82 6.91
CA VAL A 610 22.01 2.06 5.97
C VAL A 610 21.70 2.43 4.52
N ALA A 611 20.44 2.73 4.19
CA ALA A 611 20.08 3.19 2.85
C ALA A 611 20.71 4.56 2.52
N LEU A 612 20.65 5.51 3.46
CA LEU A 612 21.31 6.82 3.33
C LEU A 612 22.83 6.69 3.25
N GLU A 613 23.44 5.84 4.08
CA GLU A 613 24.88 5.59 4.09
C GLU A 613 25.36 4.94 2.78
N MET A 614 24.67 3.90 2.28
CA MET A 614 25.02 3.26 1.01
C MET A 614 24.92 4.24 -0.17
N LEU A 615 23.90 5.10 -0.20
CA LEU A 615 23.79 6.12 -1.25
C LEU A 615 24.91 7.17 -1.14
N ALA A 616 25.17 7.71 0.05
CA ALA A 616 26.23 8.69 0.26
C ALA A 616 27.63 8.12 -0.07
N LEU A 617 27.92 6.86 0.30
CA LEU A 617 29.16 6.17 -0.08
C LEU A 617 29.35 6.05 -1.58
N VAL A 618 28.28 5.71 -2.33
CA VAL A 618 28.35 5.67 -3.79
C VAL A 618 28.52 7.06 -4.39
N GLN A 619 27.84 8.07 -3.83
CA GLN A 619 27.95 9.46 -4.30
C GLN A 619 29.36 10.03 -4.12
N VAL A 620 30.02 9.77 -2.99
CA VAL A 620 31.46 10.06 -2.82
C VAL A 620 32.30 9.36 -3.91
N ALA A 621 32.03 8.08 -4.18
CA ALA A 621 32.75 7.31 -5.19
C ALA A 621 32.47 7.77 -6.64
N THR A 622 31.32 8.40 -6.93
CA THR A 622 31.03 9.07 -8.22
C THR A 622 31.39 10.55 -8.25
N LYS A 623 31.98 11.11 -7.17
CA LYS A 623 32.29 12.54 -6.98
C LYS A 623 31.08 13.50 -6.94
N ASP A 624 29.92 12.98 -6.55
CA ASP A 624 28.69 13.72 -6.27
C ASP A 624 28.71 14.21 -4.80
N ILE A 625 29.65 15.12 -4.51
CA ILE A 625 30.03 15.49 -3.13
C ILE A 625 28.90 16.22 -2.39
N ASP A 626 28.23 17.19 -3.02
CA ASP A 626 27.15 17.94 -2.38
C ASP A 626 25.96 17.04 -2.00
N SER A 627 25.58 16.10 -2.88
CA SER A 627 24.50 15.16 -2.58
C SER A 627 24.91 14.11 -1.53
N ALA A 628 26.19 13.71 -1.50
CA ALA A 628 26.72 12.85 -0.44
C ALA A 628 26.67 13.55 0.92
N ILE A 629 27.08 14.83 1.00
CA ILE A 629 26.96 15.67 2.20
C ILE A 629 25.50 15.73 2.65
N ALA A 630 24.56 16.08 1.75
CA ALA A 630 23.14 16.19 2.08
C ALA A 630 22.51 14.87 2.56
N ASN A 631 23.03 13.71 2.13
CA ASN A 631 22.56 12.40 2.62
C ASN A 631 23.24 11.97 3.93
N TYR A 632 24.50 12.33 4.17
CA TYR A 632 25.14 12.17 5.47
C TYR A 632 24.56 13.11 6.53
N GLU A 633 24.13 14.33 6.18
CA GLU A 633 23.40 15.23 7.08
C GLU A 633 22.05 14.64 7.53
N LYS A 634 21.28 14.05 6.61
CA LYS A 634 20.05 13.30 6.95
C LYS A 634 20.35 12.15 7.91
N LEU A 635 21.45 11.43 7.71
CA LEU A 635 21.89 10.35 8.58
C LEU A 635 22.24 10.87 9.98
N ALA A 636 23.08 11.91 10.08
CA ALA A 636 23.49 12.52 11.34
C ALA A 636 22.31 13.07 12.14
N ASN A 637 21.35 13.73 11.47
CA ASN A 637 20.11 14.23 12.07
C ASN A 637 19.14 13.12 12.56
N ARG A 638 19.38 11.86 12.20
CA ARG A 638 18.64 10.69 12.72
C ARG A 638 19.42 9.89 13.77
N ARG A 639 20.75 9.84 13.64
CA ARG A 639 21.67 9.20 14.59
C ARG A 639 22.97 10.01 14.66
N PRO A 640 23.08 10.95 15.61
CA PRO A 640 24.34 11.67 15.85
C PRO A 640 25.46 10.67 16.14
N ASN A 641 26.50 10.71 15.32
CA ASN A 641 27.60 9.76 15.36
C ASN A 641 28.88 10.47 14.91
N ALA A 642 29.94 10.42 15.74
CA ALA A 642 31.21 11.07 15.46
C ALA A 642 31.75 10.70 14.08
N ALA A 643 31.75 9.42 13.71
CA ALA A 643 32.26 8.95 12.43
C ALA A 643 31.49 9.51 11.21
N VAL A 644 30.20 9.85 11.37
CA VAL A 644 29.40 10.50 10.31
C VAL A 644 29.76 11.97 10.20
N TYR A 645 29.87 12.69 11.32
CA TYR A 645 30.31 14.08 11.32
C TYR A 645 31.75 14.24 10.79
N SER A 646 32.69 13.38 11.20
CA SER A 646 34.05 13.34 10.63
C SER A 646 34.03 13.07 9.12
N ARG A 647 33.05 12.32 8.61
CA ARG A 647 32.88 12.08 7.17
C ARG A 647 32.35 13.32 6.43
N ILE A 648 31.41 14.05 7.01
CA ILE A 648 30.89 15.31 6.44
C ILE A 648 32.00 16.37 6.43
N GLY A 649 32.71 16.53 7.56
CA GLY A 649 33.82 17.48 7.69
C GLY A 649 34.93 17.22 6.67
N GLN A 650 35.30 15.95 6.45
CA GLN A 650 36.28 15.59 5.42
C GLN A 650 35.81 15.96 4.00
N LEU A 651 34.53 15.73 3.66
CA LEU A 651 33.98 16.06 2.35
C LEU A 651 33.88 17.57 2.12
N ARG A 652 33.55 18.34 3.17
CA ARG A 652 33.55 19.81 3.15
C ARG A 652 34.98 20.37 3.04
N LEU A 653 35.95 19.79 3.74
CA LEU A 653 37.37 20.13 3.62
C LEU A 653 37.90 19.87 2.19
N GLU A 654 37.55 18.73 1.58
CA GLU A 654 37.90 18.41 0.18
C GLU A 654 37.25 19.35 -0.84
N LYS A 655 36.09 19.93 -0.51
CA LYS A 655 35.38 20.93 -1.33
C LYS A 655 35.89 22.37 -1.10
N GLY A 656 36.49 22.66 0.05
CA GLY A 656 36.91 24.01 0.46
C GLY A 656 35.92 24.76 1.36
N ASP A 657 34.87 24.12 1.86
CA ASP A 657 33.88 24.68 2.79
C ASP A 657 34.45 24.72 4.23
N LEU A 658 35.57 25.43 4.43
CA LEU A 658 36.47 25.30 5.60
C LEU A 658 35.79 25.50 6.97
N GLU A 659 34.99 26.56 7.14
CA GLU A 659 34.27 26.84 8.38
C GLU A 659 33.21 25.78 8.72
N ALA A 660 32.56 25.23 7.69
CA ALA A 660 31.58 24.16 7.87
C ALA A 660 32.28 22.84 8.22
N ALA A 661 33.45 22.58 7.63
CA ALA A 661 34.29 21.43 7.96
C ALA A 661 34.79 21.48 9.42
N ARG A 662 35.26 22.65 9.89
CA ARG A 662 35.65 22.88 11.30
C ARG A 662 34.55 22.41 12.24
N LYS A 663 33.34 22.93 12.03
CA LYS A 663 32.17 22.70 12.87
C LYS A 663 31.76 21.22 12.93
N ASP A 664 31.87 20.47 11.83
CA ASP A 664 31.56 19.03 11.86
C ASP A 664 32.63 18.23 12.61
N PHE A 665 33.92 18.53 12.43
CA PHE A 665 34.98 17.85 13.18
C PHE A 665 34.90 18.16 14.68
N GLU A 666 34.63 19.42 15.05
CA GLU A 666 34.35 19.80 16.43
C GLU A 666 33.13 19.05 16.98
N LYS A 667 32.05 18.93 16.20
CA LYS A 667 30.86 18.16 16.60
C LYS A 667 31.12 16.65 16.71
N ALA A 668 32.04 16.12 15.91
CA ALA A 668 32.51 14.74 16.06
C ALA A 668 33.29 14.55 17.37
N LEU A 669 34.12 15.53 17.78
CA LEU A 669 34.84 15.50 19.04
C LEU A 669 33.95 15.74 20.27
N GLU A 670 32.86 16.49 20.16
CA GLU A 670 31.82 16.53 21.21
C GLU A 670 31.20 15.13 21.46
N LEU A 671 30.98 14.36 20.39
CA LEU A 671 30.37 13.02 20.46
C LEU A 671 31.38 11.92 20.81
N SER A 672 32.66 12.12 20.49
CA SER A 672 33.77 11.22 20.83
C SER A 672 35.06 12.06 20.94
N PRO A 673 35.49 12.46 22.15
CA PRO A 673 36.65 13.34 22.35
C PRO A 673 37.99 12.84 21.78
N ASN A 674 38.02 11.53 21.49
CA ASN A 674 39.09 10.82 20.80
C ASN A 674 38.53 10.18 19.49
N ASP A 675 37.95 10.96 18.58
CA ASP A 675 37.72 10.50 17.20
C ASP A 675 38.97 10.78 16.33
N LEU A 676 39.63 9.70 15.89
CA LEU A 676 40.87 9.80 15.12
C LEU A 676 40.71 10.59 13.82
N GLN A 677 39.56 10.49 13.14
CA GLN A 677 39.33 11.17 11.86
C GLN A 677 39.09 12.67 12.06
N ALA A 678 38.36 13.06 13.10
CA ALA A 678 38.17 14.47 13.44
C ALA A 678 39.48 15.15 13.89
N MET A 679 40.30 14.46 14.68
CA MET A 679 41.61 14.99 15.11
C MET A 679 42.58 15.17 13.92
N VAL A 680 42.59 14.24 12.96
CA VAL A 680 43.35 14.38 11.70
C VAL A 680 42.76 15.48 10.82
N GLY A 681 41.42 15.55 10.72
CA GLY A 681 40.69 16.54 9.94
C GLY A 681 40.95 17.97 10.38
N LEU A 682 40.90 18.24 11.69
CA LEU A 682 41.25 19.55 12.24
C LEU A 682 42.74 19.87 12.03
N GLY A 683 43.65 18.94 12.28
CA GLY A 683 45.08 19.16 12.00
C GLY A 683 45.38 19.48 10.52
N ALA A 684 44.67 18.83 9.58
CA ALA A 684 44.76 19.10 8.15
C ALA A 684 44.09 20.44 7.77
N LEU A 685 42.97 20.80 8.41
CA LEU A 685 42.29 22.09 8.24
C LEU A 685 43.17 23.25 8.70
N GLU A 686 43.78 23.18 9.89
CA GLU A 686 44.68 24.24 10.37
C GLU A 686 45.89 24.41 9.43
N LEU A 687 46.48 23.31 8.95
CA LEU A 687 47.54 23.36 7.93
C LEU A 687 47.08 23.98 6.60
N THR A 688 45.81 23.80 6.24
CA THR A 688 45.19 24.39 5.03
C THR A 688 44.93 25.89 5.20
N LEU A 689 44.58 26.33 6.41
CA LEU A 689 44.42 27.74 6.79
C LEU A 689 45.77 28.48 6.97
N GLY A 690 46.87 27.75 7.12
CA GLY A 690 48.19 28.31 7.47
C GLY A 690 48.43 28.46 8.98
N ASN A 691 47.52 27.94 9.81
CA ASN A 691 47.55 27.93 11.28
C ASN A 691 48.55 26.87 11.79
N ILE A 692 49.83 27.10 11.54
CA ILE A 692 50.92 26.12 11.78
C ILE A 692 50.99 25.68 13.24
N GLU A 693 50.89 26.59 14.20
CA GLU A 693 51.03 26.28 15.63
C GLU A 693 49.87 25.38 16.11
N GLN A 694 48.67 25.64 15.62
CA GLN A 694 47.47 24.87 15.91
C GLN A 694 47.55 23.49 15.25
N ALA A 695 48.09 23.39 14.03
CA ALA A 695 48.37 22.11 13.38
C ALA A 695 49.42 21.26 14.15
N GLU A 696 50.47 21.90 14.69
CA GLU A 696 51.49 21.22 15.51
C GLU A 696 50.94 20.82 16.90
N ALA A 697 50.00 21.58 17.47
CA ALA A 697 49.25 21.16 18.65
C ALA A 697 48.35 19.93 18.38
N TRP A 698 47.69 19.86 17.22
CA TRP A 698 46.95 18.65 16.79
C TRP A 698 47.88 17.46 16.56
N VAL A 699 49.09 17.65 16.03
CA VAL A 699 50.13 16.60 15.96
C VAL A 699 50.48 16.10 17.36
N ALA A 700 50.74 16.99 18.31
CA ALA A 700 51.08 16.60 19.68
C ALA A 700 49.96 15.77 20.34
N LYS A 701 48.69 16.19 20.19
CA LYS A 701 47.52 15.45 20.68
C LYS A 701 47.35 14.11 19.95
N LEU A 702 47.54 14.05 18.63
CA LEU A 702 47.49 12.79 17.86
C LEU A 702 48.55 11.78 18.32
N ARG A 703 49.77 12.24 18.61
CA ARG A 703 50.87 11.39 19.06
C ARG A 703 50.70 10.91 20.51
N SER A 704 50.11 11.71 21.39
CA SER A 704 49.84 11.27 22.78
C SER A 704 48.62 10.36 22.88
N THR A 705 47.55 10.60 22.12
CA THR A 705 46.36 9.73 22.09
C THR A 705 46.59 8.45 21.28
N TYR A 706 47.42 8.48 20.23
CA TYR A 706 47.66 7.34 19.34
C TYR A 706 49.15 7.15 18.98
N PRO A 707 50.05 6.85 19.93
CA PRO A 707 51.50 6.79 19.71
C PRO A 707 51.95 5.76 18.67
N ALA A 708 51.19 4.68 18.49
CA ALA A 708 51.45 3.64 17.48
C ALA A 708 50.87 3.99 16.09
N SER A 709 50.09 5.08 15.95
CA SER A 709 49.45 5.45 14.68
C SER A 709 50.38 6.28 13.80
N PRO A 710 50.45 6.01 12.48
CA PRO A 710 51.29 6.78 11.56
C PRO A 710 50.81 8.23 11.38
N VAL A 711 49.54 8.54 11.65
CA VAL A 711 48.91 9.79 11.17
C VAL A 711 49.47 11.06 11.81
N GLY A 712 49.84 11.02 13.10
CA GLY A 712 50.51 12.13 13.78
C GLY A 712 51.96 12.34 13.34
N TYR A 713 52.57 11.35 12.68
CA TYR A 713 53.90 11.47 12.08
C TYR A 713 53.79 11.95 10.63
N GLN A 714 52.80 11.43 9.89
CA GLN A 714 52.47 11.91 8.54
C GLN A 714 52.07 13.39 8.55
N LEU A 715 51.18 13.83 9.44
CA LEU A 715 50.74 15.23 9.53
C LEU A 715 51.92 16.17 9.84
N GLN A 716 52.87 15.77 10.69
CA GLN A 716 54.10 16.56 10.89
C GLN A 716 54.94 16.62 9.62
N GLY A 717 55.02 15.52 8.85
CA GLY A 717 55.63 15.52 7.53
C GLY A 717 54.89 16.43 6.52
N ASP A 718 53.56 16.53 6.61
CA ASP A 718 52.74 17.42 5.79
C ASP A 718 53.01 18.90 6.16
N ILE A 719 53.10 19.23 7.47
CA ILE A 719 53.48 20.55 8.01
C ILE A 719 54.91 20.93 7.58
N LEU A 720 55.89 20.05 7.80
CA LEU A 720 57.30 20.30 7.45
C LEU A 720 57.52 20.42 5.94
N ARG A 721 56.76 19.66 5.12
CA ARG A 721 56.73 19.84 3.66
C ARG A 721 56.22 21.23 3.28
N ASN A 722 55.20 21.75 3.97
CA ASN A 722 54.67 23.09 3.72
C ASN A 722 55.68 24.19 4.14
N LYS A 723 56.36 24.00 5.29
CA LYS A 723 57.54 24.79 5.72
C LYS A 723 58.76 24.65 4.79
N LYS A 724 58.71 23.80 3.75
CA LYS A 724 59.81 23.44 2.83
C LYS A 724 61.03 22.80 3.52
N ALA A 725 60.89 22.34 4.76
CA ALA A 725 61.91 21.64 5.54
C ALA A 725 62.02 20.17 5.10
N TYR A 726 62.37 19.94 3.83
CA TYR A 726 62.22 18.64 3.16
C TYR A 726 62.98 17.49 3.84
N GLY A 727 64.17 17.74 4.41
CA GLY A 727 64.93 16.71 5.13
C GLY A 727 64.26 16.26 6.44
N GLU A 728 63.60 17.17 7.15
CA GLU A 728 62.85 16.86 8.38
C GLU A 728 61.47 16.26 8.07
N ALA A 729 60.85 16.71 6.98
CA ALA A 729 59.65 16.10 6.43
C ALA A 729 59.91 14.63 6.07
N ALA A 730 61.04 14.33 5.40
CA ALA A 730 61.46 12.97 5.08
C ALA A 730 61.60 12.09 6.35
N LYS A 731 62.21 12.60 7.42
CA LYS A 731 62.29 11.91 8.72
C LYS A 731 60.91 11.65 9.31
N SER A 732 60.01 12.63 9.27
CA SER A 732 58.65 12.49 9.81
C SER A 732 57.78 11.49 9.02
N TYR A 733 57.93 11.42 7.69
CA TYR A 733 57.29 10.37 6.90
C TYR A 733 57.94 8.99 7.09
N ALA A 734 59.23 8.90 7.43
CA ALA A 734 59.89 7.64 7.76
C ALA A 734 59.34 7.08 9.07
N GLU A 735 59.28 7.90 10.13
CA GLU A 735 58.61 7.53 11.39
C GLU A 735 57.14 7.09 11.19
N ALA A 736 56.42 7.71 10.23
CA ALA A 736 55.09 7.25 9.86
C ALA A 736 55.12 5.89 9.15
N PHE A 737 56.06 5.68 8.22
CA PHE A 737 56.24 4.43 7.50
C PHE A 737 56.61 3.27 8.45
N ASP A 738 57.52 3.49 9.39
CA ASP A 738 57.99 2.45 10.32
C ASP A 738 56.88 1.95 11.26
N ARG A 739 55.87 2.80 11.56
CA ARG A 739 54.67 2.42 12.32
C ARG A 739 53.61 1.69 11.48
N ALA A 740 53.49 2.03 10.20
CA ALA A 740 52.54 1.40 9.28
C ALA A 740 53.06 1.42 7.84
N PRO A 741 53.91 0.44 7.46
CA PRO A 741 54.53 0.40 6.15
C PRO A 741 53.48 0.42 5.03
N SER A 742 53.60 1.37 4.10
CA SER A 742 52.67 1.48 2.97
C SER A 742 53.31 2.14 1.74
N PRO A 743 52.86 1.79 0.51
CA PRO A 743 53.33 2.42 -0.73
C PRO A 743 53.24 3.95 -0.73
N ARG A 744 52.14 4.51 -0.20
CA ARG A 744 51.93 5.97 -0.12
C ARG A 744 52.98 6.65 0.77
N LEU A 745 53.29 6.09 1.93
CA LEU A 745 54.30 6.67 2.83
C LEU A 745 55.71 6.51 2.25
N ALA A 746 56.03 5.37 1.62
CA ALA A 746 57.30 5.18 0.92
C ALA A 746 57.52 6.23 -0.19
N LEU A 747 56.48 6.53 -0.97
CA LEU A 747 56.54 7.59 -1.99
C LEU A 747 56.70 9.00 -1.37
N LEU A 748 56.10 9.28 -0.21
CA LEU A 748 56.27 10.56 0.48
C LEU A 748 57.70 10.72 1.02
N VAL A 749 58.28 9.69 1.65
CA VAL A 749 59.70 9.67 2.06
C VAL A 749 60.61 9.92 0.86
N TYR A 750 60.41 9.18 -0.23
CA TYR A 750 61.20 9.33 -1.46
C TYR A 750 61.12 10.75 -2.03
N GLN A 751 59.91 11.30 -2.19
CA GLN A 751 59.68 12.64 -2.74
C GLN A 751 60.33 13.72 -1.88
N MET A 752 60.34 13.57 -0.55
CA MET A 752 60.97 14.54 0.34
C MET A 752 62.50 14.46 0.30
N ARG A 753 63.09 13.25 0.37
CA ARG A 753 64.54 13.07 0.26
C ARG A 753 65.09 13.59 -1.08
N LYS A 754 64.40 13.29 -2.19
CA LYS A 754 64.71 13.85 -3.52
C LYS A 754 64.70 15.38 -3.54
N ARG A 755 63.74 16.02 -2.83
CA ARG A 755 63.67 17.48 -2.70
C ARG A 755 64.74 18.08 -1.76
N SER A 756 65.30 17.29 -0.83
CA SER A 756 66.48 17.69 -0.03
C SER A 756 67.82 17.30 -0.66
N GLY A 757 67.84 16.88 -1.93
CA GLY A 757 69.05 16.53 -2.67
C GLY A 757 69.50 15.07 -2.55
N ASP A 758 69.04 14.35 -1.53
CA ASP A 758 69.29 12.91 -1.34
C ASP A 758 68.45 12.09 -2.32
N THR A 759 68.88 12.03 -3.58
CA THR A 759 68.11 11.36 -4.65
C THR A 759 68.54 9.91 -4.85
N VAL A 760 69.82 9.57 -4.59
CA VAL A 760 70.39 8.26 -4.92
C VAL A 760 70.03 7.21 -3.87
N ASP A 761 70.27 7.49 -2.58
CA ASP A 761 69.91 6.57 -1.48
C ASP A 761 68.40 6.41 -1.38
N ALA A 762 67.65 7.50 -1.55
CA ALA A 762 66.19 7.47 -1.61
C ALA A 762 65.65 6.58 -2.74
N LEU A 763 66.25 6.62 -3.93
CA LEU A 763 65.81 5.79 -5.07
C LEU A 763 66.14 4.30 -4.84
N GLN A 764 67.27 4.02 -4.20
CA GLN A 764 67.62 2.65 -3.79
C GLN A 764 66.65 2.14 -2.71
N THR A 765 66.43 2.92 -1.65
CA THR A 765 65.46 2.64 -0.58
C THR A 765 64.07 2.33 -1.13
N LEU A 766 63.56 3.15 -2.08
CA LEU A 766 62.26 2.92 -2.72
C LEU A 766 62.21 1.59 -3.50
N ALA A 767 63.32 1.20 -4.14
CA ALA A 767 63.46 -0.05 -4.90
C ALA A 767 63.65 -1.31 -4.03
N ASP A 768 64.06 -1.13 -2.77
CA ASP A 768 64.06 -2.19 -1.77
C ASP A 768 62.66 -2.33 -1.15
N VAL A 769 61.98 -1.22 -0.84
CA VAL A 769 60.59 -1.21 -0.37
C VAL A 769 59.61 -1.76 -1.41
N SER A 770 59.82 -1.55 -2.71
CA SER A 770 58.95 -2.15 -3.74
C SER A 770 59.02 -3.68 -3.81
N ARG A 771 59.99 -4.33 -3.15
CA ARG A 771 60.00 -5.80 -2.98
C ARG A 771 59.11 -6.27 -1.83
N GLN A 772 58.84 -5.40 -0.86
CA GLN A 772 57.86 -5.64 0.21
C GLN A 772 56.42 -5.46 -0.30
N PHE A 773 56.22 -4.61 -1.31
CA PHE A 773 54.93 -4.32 -1.93
C PHE A 773 54.92 -4.62 -3.45
N PRO A 774 55.07 -5.90 -3.87
CA PRO A 774 55.23 -6.27 -5.29
C PRO A 774 53.99 -6.05 -6.16
N ASP A 775 52.82 -5.83 -5.55
CA ASP A 775 51.56 -5.50 -6.24
C ASP A 775 51.29 -3.98 -6.29
N ALA A 776 52.14 -3.14 -5.68
CA ALA A 776 51.96 -1.70 -5.62
C ALA A 776 52.40 -1.02 -6.93
N LEU A 777 51.47 -1.02 -7.88
CA LEU A 777 51.61 -0.47 -9.23
C LEU A 777 52.22 0.95 -9.27
N GLU A 778 51.90 1.81 -8.30
CA GLU A 778 52.43 3.16 -8.16
C GLU A 778 53.94 3.20 -7.82
N LEU A 779 54.46 2.26 -7.03
CA LEU A 779 55.89 2.17 -6.73
C LEU A 779 56.67 1.83 -8.00
N HIS A 780 56.24 0.79 -8.72
CA HIS A 780 56.87 0.37 -9.97
C HIS A 780 56.76 1.44 -11.07
N LEU A 781 55.67 2.20 -11.14
CA LEU A 781 55.57 3.34 -12.09
C LEU A 781 56.55 4.47 -11.77
N VAL A 782 56.72 4.84 -10.49
CA VAL A 782 57.69 5.86 -10.09
C VAL A 782 59.12 5.37 -10.35
N LEU A 783 59.47 4.17 -9.86
CA LEU A 783 60.79 3.57 -10.09
C LEU A 783 61.13 3.44 -11.58
N ALA A 784 60.19 2.97 -12.41
CA ALA A 784 60.40 2.88 -13.85
C ALA A 784 60.70 4.24 -14.51
N SER A 785 60.03 5.29 -14.05
CA SER A 785 60.17 6.65 -14.59
C SER A 785 61.46 7.32 -14.12
N GLU A 786 61.86 7.11 -12.86
CA GLU A 786 63.12 7.60 -12.30
C GLU A 786 64.33 6.87 -12.91
N TYR A 787 64.24 5.55 -13.10
CA TYR A 787 65.27 4.78 -13.83
C TYR A 787 65.34 5.19 -15.32
N LEU A 788 64.22 5.50 -15.96
CA LEU A 788 64.19 6.04 -17.32
C LEU A 788 64.91 7.40 -17.40
N ALA A 789 64.62 8.31 -16.48
CA ALA A 789 65.27 9.62 -16.40
C ALA A 789 66.78 9.52 -16.10
N ALA A 790 67.20 8.55 -15.28
CA ALA A 790 68.59 8.26 -14.97
C ALA A 790 69.32 7.43 -16.06
N GLY A 791 68.71 7.19 -17.23
CA GLY A 791 69.30 6.39 -18.31
C GLY A 791 69.43 4.89 -18.02
N ARG A 792 68.93 4.42 -16.87
CA ARG A 792 68.95 3.01 -16.42
C ARG A 792 67.86 2.19 -17.12
N TYR A 793 67.89 2.18 -18.46
CA TYR A 793 66.85 1.58 -19.31
C TYR A 793 66.55 0.10 -18.99
N ALA A 794 67.55 -0.67 -18.52
CA ALA A 794 67.34 -2.07 -18.14
C ALA A 794 66.47 -2.22 -16.88
N ASP A 795 66.66 -1.37 -15.88
CA ASP A 795 65.83 -1.31 -14.67
C ASP A 795 64.43 -0.76 -14.98
N ALA A 796 64.35 0.31 -15.80
CA ALA A 796 63.08 0.87 -16.26
C ALA A 796 62.19 -0.18 -16.97
N ILE A 797 62.79 -1.00 -17.85
CA ILE A 797 62.10 -2.13 -18.49
C ILE A 797 61.62 -3.18 -17.47
N ARG A 798 62.40 -3.46 -16.41
CA ARG A 798 62.00 -4.41 -15.37
C ARG A 798 60.77 -3.93 -14.61
N GLU A 799 60.77 -2.67 -14.17
CA GLU A 799 59.65 -2.14 -13.38
C GLU A 799 58.39 -1.90 -14.23
N TYR A 800 58.51 -1.40 -15.46
CA TYR A 800 57.36 -1.35 -16.37
C TYR A 800 56.79 -2.76 -16.70
N ARG A 801 57.62 -3.81 -16.74
CA ARG A 801 57.14 -5.20 -16.86
C ARG A 801 56.41 -5.68 -15.60
N ASN A 802 56.80 -5.23 -14.42
CA ASN A 802 56.06 -5.54 -13.18
C ASN A 802 54.67 -4.87 -13.22
N VAL A 803 54.58 -3.61 -13.64
CA VAL A 803 53.29 -2.95 -13.89
C VAL A 803 52.47 -3.67 -14.97
N GLN A 804 53.10 -4.14 -16.05
CA GLN A 804 52.41 -4.87 -17.13
C GLN A 804 51.81 -6.21 -16.66
N LYS A 805 52.42 -6.92 -15.70
CA LYS A 805 51.80 -8.12 -15.10
C LYS A 805 50.51 -7.77 -14.34
N LEU A 806 50.52 -6.66 -13.61
CA LEU A 806 49.41 -6.20 -12.76
C LEU A 806 48.27 -5.56 -13.58
N LYS A 807 48.62 -4.86 -14.67
CA LYS A 807 47.68 -4.34 -15.67
C LYS A 807 48.24 -4.51 -17.10
N PRO A 808 47.94 -5.63 -17.77
CA PRO A 808 48.41 -5.92 -19.14
C PRO A 808 48.07 -4.82 -20.15
N ASP A 809 46.87 -4.24 -20.03
CA ASP A 809 46.31 -3.30 -21.00
C ASP A 809 46.58 -1.81 -20.66
N ASN A 810 47.56 -1.52 -19.80
CA ASN A 810 47.89 -0.13 -19.43
C ASN A 810 48.60 0.59 -20.60
N PRO A 811 47.95 1.57 -21.29
CA PRO A 811 48.46 2.12 -22.54
C PRO A 811 49.76 2.92 -22.37
N ALA A 812 49.93 3.62 -21.23
CA ALA A 812 51.15 4.37 -20.96
C ALA A 812 52.36 3.44 -20.75
N VAL A 813 52.14 2.30 -20.10
CA VAL A 813 53.18 1.28 -19.85
C VAL A 813 53.55 0.55 -21.13
N LEU A 814 52.55 0.17 -21.95
CA LEU A 814 52.77 -0.43 -23.26
C LEU A 814 53.55 0.51 -24.19
N ASN A 815 53.19 1.80 -24.23
CA ASN A 815 53.90 2.83 -25.00
C ASN A 815 55.36 3.00 -24.53
N ASN A 816 55.58 3.16 -23.23
CA ASN A 816 56.92 3.39 -22.69
C ASN A 816 57.82 2.15 -22.85
N LEU A 817 57.28 0.94 -22.73
CA LEU A 817 57.99 -0.30 -23.07
C LEU A 817 58.35 -0.37 -24.56
N ALA A 818 57.43 -0.03 -25.46
CA ALA A 818 57.69 -0.02 -26.89
C ALA A 818 58.83 0.94 -27.26
N TRP A 819 58.80 2.17 -26.73
CA TRP A 819 59.88 3.14 -26.90
C TRP A 819 61.22 2.63 -26.32
N LEU A 820 61.22 2.08 -25.09
CA LEU A 820 62.42 1.54 -24.45
C LEU A 820 63.05 0.39 -25.25
N TYR A 821 62.26 -0.51 -25.83
CA TYR A 821 62.78 -1.57 -26.70
C TYR A 821 63.32 -1.02 -28.02
N GLN A 822 62.64 -0.04 -28.64
CA GLN A 822 63.10 0.60 -29.88
C GLN A 822 64.43 1.32 -29.67
N SER A 823 64.55 2.16 -28.63
CA SER A 823 65.78 2.86 -28.26
C SER A 823 66.93 1.88 -27.97
N ARG A 824 66.66 0.75 -27.29
CA ARG A 824 67.67 -0.28 -27.02
C ARG A 824 68.14 -1.02 -28.29
N VAL A 825 67.26 -1.23 -29.27
CA VAL A 825 67.64 -1.79 -30.59
C VAL A 825 68.50 -0.82 -31.40
N ILE A 826 68.25 0.49 -31.28
CA ILE A 826 69.08 1.53 -31.90
C ILE A 826 70.47 1.59 -31.23
N TRP A 827 70.51 1.61 -29.89
CA TRP A 827 71.79 1.66 -29.14
C TRP A 827 72.70 0.47 -29.46
N ASN A 828 72.14 -0.75 -29.48
CA ASN A 828 72.85 -1.98 -29.87
C ASN A 828 73.27 -2.02 -31.36
N ARG A 829 72.79 -1.12 -32.22
CA ARG A 829 73.31 -0.97 -33.60
C ARG A 829 74.53 -0.04 -33.66
N HIS A 830 74.59 0.98 -32.81
CA HIS A 830 75.72 1.91 -32.77
C HIS A 830 76.93 1.36 -32.00
N SER A 831 76.72 0.59 -30.91
CA SER A 831 77.83 -0.02 -30.16
C SER A 831 78.53 -1.19 -30.87
N ASN A 832 78.00 -1.67 -32.00
CA ASN A 832 78.63 -2.68 -32.87
C ASN A 832 79.63 -2.08 -33.89
N TRP A 833 80.01 -0.80 -33.77
CA TRP A 833 80.96 -0.12 -34.67
C TRP A 833 82.39 0.04 -34.12
N LEU A 834 82.73 -0.62 -33.01
CA LEU A 834 84.10 -0.72 -32.49
C LEU A 834 84.69 -2.11 -32.78
N PRO A 835 85.82 -2.24 -33.51
CA PRO A 835 86.39 -3.53 -33.86
C PRO A 835 87.22 -4.15 -32.73
N GLY A 836 86.84 -5.35 -32.29
CA GLY A 836 87.59 -6.21 -31.37
C GLY A 836 87.34 -7.68 -31.70
N PRO A 837 88.35 -8.57 -31.65
CA PRO A 837 88.26 -9.87 -32.33
C PRO A 837 87.58 -10.98 -31.52
N GLY A 838 86.87 -11.87 -32.22
CA GLY A 838 86.79 -13.29 -31.85
C GLY A 838 85.61 -13.79 -31.01
N SER A 839 84.41 -13.87 -31.60
CA SER A 839 83.68 -15.16 -31.77
C SER A 839 82.20 -14.99 -32.15
N TRP A 840 81.80 -15.55 -33.30
CA TRP A 840 80.40 -15.53 -33.75
C TRP A 840 79.61 -16.72 -33.20
N ARG A 841 78.76 -16.50 -32.17
CA ARG A 841 77.68 -17.43 -31.81
C ARG A 841 76.31 -16.75 -31.87
N ARG A 842 75.64 -16.86 -33.02
CA ARG A 842 74.21 -16.51 -33.15
C ARG A 842 73.37 -17.43 -32.25
N ARG A 843 72.77 -16.90 -31.19
CA ARG A 843 71.62 -17.52 -30.51
C ARG A 843 70.32 -16.86 -31.00
N SER A 844 69.53 -17.62 -31.75
CA SER A 844 68.23 -17.19 -32.28
C SER A 844 67.16 -17.22 -31.18
N LEU A 845 66.73 -16.06 -30.69
CA LEU A 845 65.49 -15.95 -29.91
C LEU A 845 64.29 -15.98 -30.87
N LYS A 846 63.52 -17.07 -30.82
CA LYS A 846 62.20 -17.15 -31.47
C LYS A 846 61.22 -16.26 -30.69
N PHE A 847 60.70 -15.22 -31.34
CA PHE A 847 59.49 -14.55 -30.84
C PHE A 847 58.27 -15.38 -31.22
N TRP A 848 57.38 -15.62 -30.26
CA TRP A 848 56.08 -16.25 -30.48
C TRP A 848 55.01 -15.15 -30.40
N ILE A 849 54.26 -14.93 -31.48
CA ILE A 849 53.21 -13.93 -31.56
C ILE A 849 51.87 -14.68 -31.73
N PRO A 850 50.93 -14.59 -30.77
CA PRO A 850 49.60 -15.15 -30.94
C PRO A 850 48.79 -14.28 -31.91
N THR A 851 48.59 -14.74 -33.14
CA THR A 851 47.71 -14.09 -34.11
C THR A 851 46.26 -14.56 -33.94
N ALA A 852 45.44 -13.75 -33.25
CA ALA A 852 43.99 -13.96 -33.21
C ALA A 852 43.37 -13.67 -34.58
N GLY A 853 42.87 -14.71 -35.26
CA GLY A 853 42.41 -14.62 -36.65
C GLY A 853 40.98 -14.09 -36.80
N LEU A 854 40.84 -12.83 -37.26
CA LEU A 854 39.58 -12.32 -37.79
C LEU A 854 39.37 -12.79 -39.23
N ARG A 855 38.39 -13.68 -39.46
CA ARG A 855 37.93 -14.02 -40.81
C ARG A 855 37.07 -12.89 -41.38
N TRP A 856 37.39 -12.46 -42.60
CA TRP A 856 36.49 -11.73 -43.49
C TRP A 856 36.19 -12.57 -44.72
N SER A 857 34.93 -12.61 -45.17
CA SER A 857 34.54 -13.15 -46.47
C SER A 857 34.48 -12.04 -47.53
N ARG A 858 34.56 -12.45 -48.81
CA ARG A 858 34.47 -11.54 -49.97
C ARG A 858 32.98 -11.32 -50.34
N GLY A 859 32.55 -10.20 -50.90
CA GLY A 859 33.26 -9.00 -51.35
C GLY A 859 32.61 -8.40 -52.61
N LYS A 860 33.30 -7.46 -53.30
CA LYS A 860 32.83 -6.68 -54.50
C LYS A 860 31.75 -5.62 -54.13
N ARG A 861 31.64 -4.45 -54.80
CA ARG A 861 32.34 -3.89 -55.99
C ARG A 861 32.52 -2.35 -55.84
N ARG A 862 33.33 -1.75 -56.72
CA ARG A 862 33.61 -0.29 -56.88
C ARG A 862 32.42 0.43 -57.58
N PRO A 863 32.28 1.79 -57.58
CA PRO A 863 33.33 2.80 -57.86
C PRO A 863 33.37 4.07 -56.94
N ARG A 864 33.96 5.17 -57.46
CA ARG A 864 34.78 6.19 -56.76
C ARG A 864 34.58 7.57 -57.42
N TRP A 865 34.89 8.67 -56.70
CA TRP A 865 34.84 10.11 -57.13
C TRP A 865 33.43 10.72 -57.18
N ARG A 866 33.13 12.04 -57.00
CA ARG A 866 33.87 13.35 -56.86
C ARG A 866 32.86 14.41 -56.27
N ARG A 867 33.09 15.70 -55.93
CA ARG A 867 34.20 16.71 -55.95
C ARG A 867 33.86 17.95 -55.05
N PHE A 868 34.74 18.37 -54.11
CA PHE A 868 34.85 19.76 -53.52
C PHE A 868 33.65 20.32 -52.70
N ASP A 869 33.69 21.48 -51.99
CA ASP A 869 34.70 22.17 -51.12
C ASP A 869 34.04 23.42 -50.43
N ARG A 870 34.64 23.97 -49.35
CA ARG A 870 34.52 25.35 -48.78
C ARG A 870 33.25 25.86 -48.03
N ARG A 871 33.49 26.14 -46.72
CA ARG A 871 33.45 27.48 -46.01
C ARG A 871 32.31 27.88 -45.03
N ARG A 872 32.80 28.33 -43.84
CA ARG A 872 32.36 29.44 -42.94
C ARG A 872 31.24 29.24 -41.87
N ARG A 873 31.70 29.34 -40.59
CA ARG A 873 31.16 29.92 -39.33
C ARG A 873 29.66 30.33 -39.22
N TRP A 874 28.98 29.80 -38.18
CA TRP A 874 28.29 30.43 -37.00
C TRP A 874 27.66 31.85 -37.12
N PRO A 875 26.60 32.26 -36.37
CA PRO A 875 25.76 31.61 -35.31
C PRO A 875 24.22 31.83 -35.59
N PRO A 876 23.24 32.08 -34.67
CA PRO A 876 23.10 31.90 -33.20
C PRO A 876 21.77 31.30 -32.63
N ILE A 877 21.76 31.19 -31.29
CA ILE A 877 20.69 31.09 -30.26
C ILE A 877 19.40 31.93 -30.51
N LEU A 878 18.22 31.49 -30.01
CA LEU A 878 17.23 32.33 -29.25
C LEU A 878 15.99 31.60 -28.65
N ALA A 879 15.41 32.24 -27.61
CA ALA A 879 14.08 32.08 -26.95
C ALA A 879 13.89 33.32 -26.00
N PRO A 880 12.74 33.62 -25.32
CA PRO A 880 11.37 33.06 -25.29
C PRO A 880 10.25 34.18 -25.38
N CYS A 881 9.14 34.08 -24.61
CA CYS A 881 8.01 35.05 -24.39
C CYS A 881 6.91 35.12 -25.50
N SER A 882 5.64 35.54 -25.27
CA SER A 882 4.89 36.13 -24.12
C SER A 882 3.40 35.64 -24.09
N ILE A 883 2.71 35.41 -22.95
CA ILE A 883 1.88 36.31 -22.08
C ILE A 883 0.93 37.31 -22.81
N ILE A 884 -0.40 37.23 -22.57
CA ILE A 884 -1.34 38.28 -22.04
C ILE A 884 -2.86 37.97 -22.28
N TRP A 885 -3.65 38.00 -21.17
CA TRP A 885 -5.09 38.30 -20.98
C TRP A 885 -6.17 37.90 -22.03
N ARG A 886 -7.13 37.09 -21.57
CA ARG A 886 -8.36 37.61 -20.93
C ARG A 886 -8.88 36.64 -19.87
#